data_AF-A0A7C4LJP4-F1
#
_entry.id   AF-A0A7C4LJP4-F1
#
_cell.length_a   1.000
_cell.length_b   1.000
_cell.length_c   1.000
_cell.angle_alpha   90.00
_cell.angle_beta   90.00
_cell.angle_gamma   90.00
#
_symmetry.space_group_name_H-M   'P 1'
#
loop_
_entity.id
_entity.type
_entity.pdbx_description
1 polymer ?
#
loop_
_entity_poly.entity_id
_entity_poly.type
_entity_poly.pdbx_seq_one_letter_code
_entity_poly.pdbx_strand_id
1 'polypeptide(L)'
;MLQRAVRRFSVWACLAVVSAEALSVHAAEPLIAPVWQHVSADGQAYQAIILKPQRLVDVVRPRIHAVVVDTSASQVGEHRQHSLDVVRALLDKLPAEHRVRLFAIDLAAEPLSSDFSAPRSETTAAGLAALRQRLPLGATDLGGGLKTVLAALPKDQPASVIYIGDGQSVAKTLAAAEFRGLVEEYRAHRVSISSYGVGPQLHMQLLGSLAVQTGGNVLLDARSEKAHAAVDVAERLTAAATGAVCYPTTLQVSPPTMALLPAVPLPLREDRETIYLSAGVLPANVRIECSTPSERQVWALGDATEPVGSAFLPAYAQRALADGGLSNGLAGLSFAALANDDFQFHLLQVLQQGREALRAKDPVRAAQIGERVRQLDGGLVAARELIAAADHLQARLVSRQAEVDSPPEPPAPGDAITEREREVIIKEQKLTQEVSRVIEEARANPEPSLAYDDLKRARTTISSALDISPEVRSKLLKQLDSELLATSTKSQQQAQVRRRNQERLAQKEAQARLAEQAQLDEERIANLIDRVRALMEAGRHGDDAALSDAQAVADVAINLRPGDGTTAAARFGAEAAEQLRRAYRLRARRADQMLETLHQVELSHVPFPDEPPIRFPPAEVWNALTQRRKKWASVDLRKSSPLEERIEAALNERTEVSFIDIPLTDALDFLSDYHSIEIWIDQAALQEEGVDPSKTVNLELAGITLRSCLRLLLEPELLTYVIEDEVMKITTQAKADESLSVRVYPVADLVIPIISGGFGMGAGGGAGVFGNPLGGGMGGMGGMGGMGMGGMGMGGMGGGFGGGFPSVPPEQPVNGKKKLP
;
A
#
# COMPACT_ATOMS: atom_id res chain seq x y z
N MET A 1 33.02 -101.13 18.14
CA MET A 1 32.72 -100.97 16.69
C MET A 1 31.22 -100.89 16.54
N LEU A 2 30.69 -99.65 16.62
CA LEU A 2 30.19 -98.83 15.51
C LEU A 2 28.72 -99.20 15.19
N GLN A 3 27.70 -98.34 15.33
CA GLN A 3 27.64 -96.91 15.67
C GLN A 3 26.39 -96.62 16.52
N ARG A 4 26.65 -96.07 17.71
CA ARG A 4 25.71 -95.41 18.62
C ARG A 4 25.62 -93.93 18.22
N ALA A 5 24.43 -93.34 18.39
CA ALA A 5 24.17 -92.03 19.04
C ALA A 5 23.08 -91.24 18.29
N VAL A 6 21.81 -91.31 18.73
CA VAL A 6 21.16 -90.32 19.64
C VAL A 6 20.78 -89.05 18.84
N ARG A 7 19.55 -88.89 18.31
CA ARG A 7 18.25 -88.65 18.99
C ARG A 7 18.41 -87.90 20.32
N ARG A 8 18.07 -86.60 20.31
CA ARG A 8 17.90 -85.62 21.42
C ARG A 8 19.05 -84.61 21.53
N PHE A 9 18.80 -83.37 21.08
CA PHE A 9 18.78 -82.15 21.91
C PHE A 9 18.75 -80.90 21.01
N SER A 10 17.58 -80.29 20.87
CA SER A 10 17.41 -78.84 20.61
C SER A 10 15.91 -78.50 20.61
N VAL A 11 15.31 -78.60 21.79
CA VAL A 11 14.07 -77.88 22.13
C VAL A 11 14.51 -76.60 22.87
N TRP A 12 13.82 -75.50 22.58
CA TRP A 12 13.91 -74.15 23.21
C TRP A 12 14.87 -73.15 22.56
N ALA A 13 14.38 -72.48 21.51
CA ALA A 13 14.23 -71.01 21.42
C ALA A 13 14.01 -70.61 19.95
N CYS A 14 12.78 -70.26 19.59
CA CYS A 14 12.42 -69.26 18.56
C CYS A 14 10.91 -69.34 18.30
N LEU A 15 10.15 -68.74 19.21
CA LEU A 15 8.74 -68.43 19.03
C LEU A 15 8.63 -66.91 19.14
N ALA A 16 8.95 -66.21 18.04
CA ALA A 16 8.63 -64.82 17.76
C ALA A 16 9.17 -64.43 16.36
N VAL A 17 8.45 -64.83 15.30
CA VAL A 17 8.52 -64.11 14.03
C VAL A 17 7.07 -63.82 13.65
N VAL A 18 6.55 -62.72 14.22
CA VAL A 18 5.41 -62.04 13.64
C VAL A 18 5.93 -61.43 12.35
N SER A 19 5.41 -61.91 11.23
CA SER A 19 5.63 -61.39 9.90
C SER A 19 5.26 -59.90 9.88
N ALA A 20 6.26 -59.03 9.97
CA ALA A 20 6.13 -57.63 9.61
C ALA A 20 6.02 -57.59 8.08
N GLU A 21 4.80 -57.44 7.57
CA GLU A 21 4.60 -56.89 6.24
C GLU A 21 5.15 -55.45 6.26
N ALA A 22 6.39 -55.31 5.79
CA ALA A 22 6.99 -54.03 5.50
C ALA A 22 6.17 -53.37 4.39
N LEU A 23 5.29 -52.45 4.78
CA LEU A 23 4.72 -51.44 3.90
C LEU A 23 5.87 -50.74 3.18
N SER A 24 6.04 -51.10 1.91
CA SER A 24 6.94 -50.45 0.99
C SER A 24 6.34 -49.07 0.67
N VAL A 25 6.61 -48.09 1.53
CA VAL A 25 6.33 -46.68 1.26
C VAL A 25 7.18 -46.29 0.07
N HIS A 26 6.58 -46.22 -1.12
CA HIS A 26 7.21 -45.57 -2.27
C HIS A 26 7.59 -44.15 -1.82
N ALA A 27 8.88 -43.83 -1.92
CA ALA A 27 9.37 -42.48 -1.69
C ALA A 27 8.75 -41.59 -2.77
N ALA A 28 7.69 -40.85 -2.42
CA ALA A 28 7.13 -39.83 -3.29
C ALA A 28 8.25 -38.85 -3.67
N GLU A 29 8.30 -38.45 -4.94
CA GLU A 29 9.23 -37.43 -5.39
C GLU A 29 9.05 -36.16 -4.54
N PRO A 30 10.14 -35.51 -4.09
CA PRO A 30 10.04 -34.34 -3.24
C PRO A 30 9.36 -33.20 -3.99
N LEU A 31 8.39 -32.58 -3.34
CA LEU A 31 7.71 -31.39 -3.84
C LEU A 31 8.67 -30.21 -3.92
N ILE A 32 8.51 -29.32 -4.89
CA ILE A 32 9.33 -28.10 -4.95
C ILE A 32 8.71 -27.05 -4.03
N ALA A 33 9.46 -26.56 -3.05
CA ALA A 33 9.08 -25.43 -2.19
C ALA A 33 9.67 -24.13 -2.75
N PRO A 34 8.83 -23.17 -3.20
CA PRO A 34 9.30 -21.85 -3.59
C PRO A 34 9.97 -21.13 -2.41
N VAL A 35 11.02 -20.36 -2.72
CA VAL A 35 11.72 -19.57 -1.72
C VAL A 35 11.75 -18.11 -2.15
N TRP A 36 11.12 -17.26 -1.34
CA TRP A 36 11.27 -15.81 -1.47
C TRP A 36 12.42 -15.36 -0.59
N GLN A 37 13.28 -14.52 -1.14
CA GLN A 37 14.44 -13.97 -0.46
C GLN A 37 14.47 -12.45 -0.60
N HIS A 38 14.95 -11.78 0.44
CA HIS A 38 15.38 -10.39 0.37
C HIS A 38 16.76 -10.26 1.01
N VAL A 39 17.64 -9.51 0.36
CA VAL A 39 18.96 -9.18 0.91
C VAL A 39 18.94 -7.75 1.40
N SER A 40 19.04 -7.57 2.72
CA SER A 40 19.07 -6.23 3.32
C SER A 40 20.36 -5.48 3.00
N ALA A 41 20.37 -4.17 3.25
CA ALA A 41 21.49 -3.29 2.90
C ALA A 41 22.83 -3.65 3.59
N ASP A 42 22.78 -4.40 4.69
CA ASP A 42 23.93 -4.95 5.43
C ASP A 42 24.44 -6.29 4.85
N GLY A 43 23.84 -6.78 3.76
CA GLY A 43 24.20 -8.03 3.08
C GLY A 43 23.62 -9.29 3.71
N GLN A 44 22.76 -9.16 4.72
CA GLN A 44 22.07 -10.31 5.31
C GLN A 44 20.88 -10.74 4.45
N ALA A 45 20.77 -12.03 4.19
CA ALA A 45 19.65 -12.60 3.45
C ALA A 45 18.58 -13.13 4.41
N TYR A 46 17.33 -12.80 4.13
CA TYR A 46 16.14 -13.26 4.85
C TYR A 46 15.20 -13.96 3.89
N GLN A 47 14.66 -15.11 4.30
CA GLN A 47 13.86 -15.95 3.41
C GLN A 47 12.50 -16.34 4.00
N ALA A 48 11.52 -16.46 3.12
CA ALA A 48 10.25 -17.14 3.34
C ALA A 48 10.21 -18.42 2.49
N ILE A 49 10.19 -19.56 3.17
CA ILE A 49 10.14 -20.90 2.56
C ILE A 49 8.69 -21.35 2.56
N ILE A 50 8.14 -21.55 1.36
CA ILE A 50 6.70 -21.72 1.15
C ILE A 50 6.41 -23.21 0.95
N LEU A 51 5.84 -23.85 1.96
CA LEU A 51 5.48 -25.27 1.90
C LEU A 51 4.01 -25.41 1.52
N LYS A 52 3.74 -26.03 0.37
CA LYS A 52 2.40 -26.42 -0.05
C LYS A 52 2.34 -27.94 -0.12
N PRO A 53 1.56 -28.62 0.74
CA PRO A 53 1.42 -30.06 0.67
C PRO A 53 0.62 -30.47 -0.56
N GLN A 54 0.92 -31.65 -1.09
CA GLN A 54 0.06 -32.31 -2.07
C GLN A 54 -0.66 -33.46 -1.38
N ARG A 55 -2.00 -33.37 -1.33
CA ARG A 55 -2.90 -34.41 -0.86
C ARG A 55 -2.57 -34.94 0.55
N LEU A 56 -3.13 -34.31 1.56
CA LEU A 56 -3.00 -34.72 2.95
C LEU A 56 -3.98 -35.86 3.27
N VAL A 57 -3.50 -36.88 3.97
CA VAL A 57 -4.26 -38.07 4.38
C VAL A 57 -4.60 -38.02 5.87
N ASP A 58 -3.63 -37.71 6.73
CA ASP A 58 -3.84 -37.58 8.18
C ASP A 58 -4.36 -36.18 8.53
N VAL A 59 -5.61 -35.93 8.14
CA VAL A 59 -6.27 -34.64 8.31
C VAL A 59 -7.40 -34.68 9.33
N VAL A 60 -7.51 -33.58 10.03
CA VAL A 60 -8.59 -33.28 10.94
C VAL A 60 -9.55 -32.29 10.28
N ARG A 61 -10.85 -32.58 10.34
CA ARG A 61 -11.93 -31.69 9.87
C ARG A 61 -12.80 -31.25 11.05
N PRO A 62 -12.65 -30.02 11.56
CA PRO A 62 -13.44 -29.55 12.68
C PRO A 62 -14.94 -29.51 12.36
N ARG A 63 -15.76 -30.06 13.26
CA ARG A 63 -17.24 -29.92 13.25
C ARG A 63 -17.77 -29.11 14.42
N ILE A 64 -16.88 -28.73 15.33
CA ILE A 64 -17.19 -27.97 16.55
C ILE A 64 -16.48 -26.63 16.44
N HIS A 65 -17.24 -25.55 16.55
CA HIS A 65 -16.76 -24.19 16.31
C HIS A 65 -17.03 -23.28 17.52
N ALA A 66 -15.99 -22.63 18.03
CA ALA A 66 -16.15 -21.51 18.95
C ALA A 66 -16.01 -20.20 18.18
N VAL A 67 -17.07 -19.40 18.11
CA VAL A 67 -17.04 -18.07 17.49
C VAL A 67 -16.82 -17.06 18.60
N VAL A 68 -15.67 -16.41 18.59
CA VAL A 68 -15.21 -15.47 19.63
C VAL A 68 -15.25 -14.07 19.05
N VAL A 69 -16.17 -13.24 19.54
CA VAL A 69 -16.38 -11.88 19.04
C VAL A 69 -15.83 -10.89 20.05
N ASP A 70 -14.91 -10.05 19.60
CA ASP A 70 -14.37 -8.96 20.40
C ASP A 70 -15.46 -7.93 20.68
N THR A 71 -15.66 -7.64 21.96
CA THR A 71 -16.67 -6.71 22.48
C THR A 71 -16.02 -5.60 23.32
N SER A 72 -14.75 -5.31 23.07
CA SER A 72 -14.06 -4.18 23.67
C SER A 72 -14.51 -2.83 23.10
N ALA A 73 -14.05 -1.74 23.72
CA ALA A 73 -14.41 -0.37 23.33
C ALA A 73 -13.98 0.02 21.89
N SER A 74 -13.02 -0.67 21.28
CA SER A 74 -12.63 -0.42 19.87
C SER A 74 -13.66 -0.97 18.88
N GLN A 75 -14.53 -1.88 19.32
CA GLN A 75 -15.53 -2.57 18.51
C GLN A 75 -16.91 -1.89 18.60
N VAL A 76 -16.94 -0.61 18.20
CA VAL A 76 -18.14 0.24 18.20
C VAL A 76 -18.51 0.72 16.79
N GLY A 77 -19.71 1.29 16.64
CA GLY A 77 -20.16 1.87 15.37
C GLY A 77 -20.22 0.86 14.23
N GLU A 78 -19.64 1.23 13.08
CA GLU A 78 -19.67 0.43 11.86
C GLU A 78 -18.95 -0.92 12.01
N HIS A 79 -17.83 -0.98 12.73
CA HIS A 79 -17.09 -2.23 12.96
C HIS A 79 -17.95 -3.26 13.69
N ARG A 80 -18.70 -2.81 14.70
CA ARG A 80 -19.64 -3.69 15.43
C ARG A 80 -20.74 -4.22 14.53
N GLN A 81 -21.35 -3.33 13.74
CA GLN A 81 -22.42 -3.71 12.82
C GLN A 81 -21.91 -4.76 11.83
N HIS A 82 -20.72 -4.54 11.25
CA HIS A 82 -20.07 -5.47 10.36
C HIS A 82 -19.79 -6.82 11.02
N SER A 83 -19.20 -6.83 12.22
CA SER A 83 -18.94 -8.06 12.99
C SER A 83 -20.22 -8.85 13.24
N LEU A 84 -21.32 -8.20 13.62
CA LEU A 84 -22.61 -8.86 13.83
C LEU A 84 -23.21 -9.43 12.54
N ASP A 85 -23.06 -8.71 11.43
CA ASP A 85 -23.54 -9.16 10.11
C ASP A 85 -22.73 -10.37 9.61
N VAL A 86 -21.42 -10.37 9.82
CA VAL A 86 -20.53 -11.51 9.52
C VAL A 86 -20.86 -12.71 10.40
N VAL A 87 -21.07 -12.53 11.71
CA VAL A 87 -21.48 -13.63 12.61
C VAL A 87 -22.80 -14.23 12.15
N ARG A 88 -23.79 -13.42 11.79
CA ARG A 88 -25.08 -13.93 11.28
C ARG A 88 -24.87 -14.73 9.99
N ALA A 89 -24.16 -14.17 9.01
CA ALA A 89 -23.92 -14.84 7.74
C ALA A 89 -23.10 -16.12 7.91
N LEU A 90 -22.13 -16.14 8.84
CA LEU A 90 -21.34 -17.32 9.19
C LEU A 90 -22.22 -18.44 9.74
N LEU A 91 -23.12 -18.13 10.68
CA LEU A 91 -24.07 -19.10 11.23
C LEU A 91 -25.01 -19.67 10.16
N ASP A 92 -25.40 -18.85 9.18
CA ASP A 92 -26.22 -19.29 8.06
C ASP A 92 -25.45 -20.23 7.10
N LYS A 93 -24.14 -20.02 6.92
CA LYS A 93 -23.28 -20.80 6.01
C LYS A 93 -22.72 -22.08 6.62
N LEU A 94 -22.62 -22.16 7.95
CA LEU A 94 -22.16 -23.38 8.62
C LEU A 94 -23.11 -24.56 8.32
N PRO A 95 -22.56 -25.78 8.11
CA PRO A 95 -23.37 -26.98 7.90
C PRO A 95 -24.30 -27.27 9.09
N ALA A 96 -25.47 -27.87 8.82
CA ALA A 96 -26.51 -28.08 9.83
C ALA A 96 -26.07 -29.05 10.94
N GLU A 97 -25.22 -30.00 10.60
CA GLU A 97 -24.69 -31.06 11.45
C GLU A 97 -23.49 -30.62 12.31
N HIS A 98 -22.98 -29.41 12.08
CA HIS A 98 -21.92 -28.83 12.91
C HIS A 98 -22.50 -28.30 14.23
N ARG A 99 -21.63 -28.12 15.23
CA ARG A 99 -22.00 -27.49 16.51
C ARG A 99 -21.20 -26.21 16.72
N VAL A 100 -21.87 -25.15 17.16
CA VAL A 100 -21.27 -23.84 17.39
C VAL A 100 -21.62 -23.30 18.76
N ARG A 101 -20.70 -22.54 19.36
CA ARG A 101 -20.92 -21.75 20.56
C ARG A 101 -20.36 -20.36 20.36
N LEU A 102 -21.16 -19.35 20.70
CA LEU A 102 -20.76 -17.95 20.62
C LEU A 102 -20.14 -17.51 21.94
N PHE A 103 -19.06 -16.75 21.86
CA PHE A 103 -18.37 -16.13 22.98
C PHE A 103 -18.22 -14.64 22.70
N ALA A 104 -18.41 -13.82 23.72
CA ALA A 104 -17.97 -12.44 23.71
C ALA A 104 -16.66 -12.36 24.48
N ILE A 105 -15.68 -11.61 23.97
CA ILE A 105 -14.40 -11.40 24.65
C ILE A 105 -14.17 -9.92 24.92
N ASP A 106 -13.80 -9.62 26.16
CA ASP A 106 -13.29 -8.35 26.63
C ASP A 106 -12.13 -8.63 27.61
N LEU A 107 -12.26 -8.35 28.91
CA LEU A 107 -11.30 -8.79 29.94
C LEU A 107 -11.30 -10.31 30.14
N ALA A 108 -12.40 -10.97 29.80
CA ALA A 108 -12.50 -12.43 29.78
C ALA A 108 -13.39 -12.88 28.61
N ALA A 109 -13.25 -14.15 28.21
CA ALA A 109 -14.20 -14.75 27.28
C ALA A 109 -15.41 -15.30 28.05
N GLU A 110 -16.61 -14.82 27.70
CA GLU A 110 -17.87 -15.25 28.29
C GLU A 110 -18.71 -16.00 27.24
N PRO A 111 -19.18 -17.23 27.55
CA PRO A 111 -20.05 -17.96 26.66
C PRO A 111 -21.45 -17.33 26.63
N LEU A 112 -22.01 -17.15 25.43
CA LEU A 112 -23.34 -16.57 25.23
C LEU A 112 -24.46 -17.61 25.12
N SER A 113 -24.11 -18.89 25.11
CA SER A 113 -25.03 -20.02 25.19
C SER A 113 -24.49 -21.07 26.18
N SER A 114 -25.38 -21.93 26.68
CA SER A 114 -25.03 -22.96 27.67
C SER A 114 -24.18 -24.10 27.09
N ASP A 115 -24.41 -24.49 25.85
CA ASP A 115 -23.70 -25.58 25.17
C ASP A 115 -23.53 -25.30 23.67
N PHE A 116 -22.65 -26.05 23.02
CA PHE A 116 -22.48 -26.08 21.57
C PHE A 116 -23.75 -26.62 20.92
N SER A 117 -24.35 -25.85 20.02
CA SER A 117 -25.65 -26.19 19.42
C SER A 117 -25.59 -26.07 17.90
N ALA A 118 -26.60 -26.59 17.19
CA ALA A 118 -26.65 -26.43 15.74
C ALA A 118 -26.66 -24.93 15.36
N PRO A 119 -26.04 -24.51 14.24
CA PRO A 119 -25.89 -23.09 13.89
C PRO A 119 -27.21 -22.31 13.81
N ARG A 120 -28.28 -22.98 13.39
CA ARG A 120 -29.63 -22.41 13.21
C ARG A 120 -30.63 -22.85 14.29
N SER A 121 -30.14 -23.26 15.47
CA SER A 121 -30.98 -23.62 16.61
C SER A 121 -31.44 -22.41 17.41
N GLU A 122 -32.50 -22.58 18.21
CA GLU A 122 -33.01 -21.53 19.11
C GLU A 122 -31.96 -21.07 20.13
N THR A 123 -31.12 -21.99 20.62
CA THR A 123 -30.04 -21.68 21.58
C THR A 123 -28.97 -20.79 20.95
N THR A 124 -28.58 -21.05 19.71
CA THR A 124 -27.62 -20.21 18.97
C THR A 124 -28.23 -18.85 18.63
N ALA A 125 -29.51 -18.81 18.24
CA ALA A 125 -30.23 -17.57 17.99
C ALA A 125 -30.34 -16.69 19.26
N ALA A 126 -30.59 -17.30 20.42
CA ALA A 126 -30.56 -16.63 21.71
C ALA A 126 -29.17 -16.07 22.06
N GLY A 127 -28.10 -16.83 21.78
CA GLY A 127 -26.73 -16.36 21.94
C GLY A 127 -26.40 -15.15 21.05
N LEU A 128 -26.89 -15.14 19.80
CA LEU A 128 -26.72 -14.00 18.89
C LEU A 128 -27.52 -12.78 19.38
N ALA A 129 -28.71 -12.98 19.93
CA ALA A 129 -29.48 -11.90 20.55
C ALA A 129 -28.76 -11.32 21.79
N ALA A 130 -28.17 -12.17 22.62
CA ALA A 130 -27.36 -11.75 23.77
C ALA A 130 -26.12 -10.94 23.32
N LEU A 131 -25.43 -11.39 22.26
CA LEU A 131 -24.30 -10.66 21.68
C LEU A 131 -24.71 -9.24 21.25
N ARG A 132 -25.85 -9.11 20.57
CA ARG A 132 -26.37 -7.80 20.11
C ARG A 132 -26.65 -6.84 21.26
N GLN A 133 -27.13 -7.34 22.39
CA GLN A 133 -27.46 -6.55 23.58
C GLN A 133 -26.23 -6.16 24.42
N ARG A 134 -25.09 -6.86 24.27
CA ARG A 134 -23.88 -6.60 25.05
C ARG A 134 -23.28 -5.24 24.72
N LEU A 135 -23.12 -4.37 25.70
CA LEU A 135 -22.48 -3.07 25.50
C LEU A 135 -20.95 -3.26 25.38
N PRO A 136 -20.33 -2.79 24.30
CA PRO A 136 -18.89 -2.92 24.13
C PRO A 136 -18.16 -1.94 25.05
N LEU A 137 -17.44 -2.46 26.03
CA LEU A 137 -16.80 -1.67 27.10
C LEU A 137 -15.44 -2.28 27.45
N GLY A 138 -14.51 -1.42 27.85
CA GLY A 138 -13.21 -1.84 28.39
C GLY A 138 -12.21 -2.28 27.32
N ALA A 139 -11.15 -2.94 27.79
CA ALA A 139 -10.03 -3.43 27.00
C ALA A 139 -10.06 -4.96 26.88
N THR A 140 -9.40 -5.51 25.86
CA THR A 140 -9.34 -6.96 25.62
C THR A 140 -8.13 -7.62 26.30
N ASP A 141 -8.33 -8.76 26.99
CA ASP A 141 -7.30 -9.75 27.33
C ASP A 141 -7.48 -10.97 26.44
N LEU A 142 -6.82 -10.94 25.28
CA LEU A 142 -6.97 -12.00 24.28
C LEU A 142 -6.37 -13.33 24.75
N GLY A 143 -5.26 -13.27 25.50
CA GLY A 143 -4.60 -14.47 26.02
C GLY A 143 -5.44 -15.21 27.04
N GLY A 144 -5.96 -14.48 28.04
CA GLY A 144 -6.86 -15.02 29.04
C GLY A 144 -8.16 -15.56 28.42
N GLY A 145 -8.77 -14.80 27.50
CA GLY A 145 -9.99 -15.24 26.85
C GLY A 145 -9.82 -16.46 25.96
N LEU A 146 -8.74 -16.58 25.18
CA LEU A 146 -8.46 -17.78 24.38
C LEU A 146 -8.23 -19.01 25.27
N LYS A 147 -7.57 -18.88 26.42
CA LYS A 147 -7.47 -19.98 27.40
C LYS A 147 -8.84 -20.45 27.89
N THR A 148 -9.73 -19.52 28.21
CA THR A 148 -11.10 -19.84 28.61
C THR A 148 -11.88 -20.54 27.49
N VAL A 149 -11.72 -20.10 26.24
CA VAL A 149 -12.34 -20.73 25.08
C VAL A 149 -11.81 -22.15 24.89
N LEU A 150 -10.48 -22.35 24.96
CA LEU A 150 -9.87 -23.67 24.85
C LEU A 150 -10.38 -24.62 25.94
N ALA A 151 -10.51 -24.15 27.18
CA ALA A 151 -11.05 -24.94 28.28
C ALA A 151 -12.53 -25.33 28.09
N ALA A 152 -13.30 -24.53 27.34
CA ALA A 152 -14.69 -24.82 27.01
C ALA A 152 -14.85 -25.79 25.83
N LEU A 153 -13.82 -25.99 25.01
CA LEU A 153 -13.85 -26.92 23.88
C LEU A 153 -13.75 -28.39 24.35
N PRO A 154 -14.36 -29.33 23.63
CA PRO A 154 -14.24 -30.75 23.93
C PRO A 154 -12.81 -31.23 23.67
N LYS A 155 -12.21 -31.95 24.63
CA LYS A 155 -10.82 -32.40 24.55
C LYS A 155 -10.59 -33.55 23.56
N ASP A 156 -11.62 -34.37 23.34
CA ASP A 156 -11.52 -35.60 22.55
C ASP A 156 -11.96 -35.43 21.08
N GLN A 157 -12.35 -34.20 20.69
CA GLN A 157 -12.86 -33.92 19.35
C GLN A 157 -12.15 -32.71 18.76
N PRO A 158 -11.86 -32.75 17.46
CA PRO A 158 -11.25 -31.61 16.80
C PRO A 158 -12.22 -30.44 16.70
N ALA A 159 -11.70 -29.24 16.95
CA ALA A 159 -12.48 -28.02 16.93
C ALA A 159 -11.75 -26.91 16.17
N SER A 160 -12.47 -25.84 15.87
CA SER A 160 -11.87 -24.60 15.41
C SER A 160 -12.42 -23.41 16.18
N VAL A 161 -11.57 -22.39 16.32
CA VAL A 161 -11.91 -21.10 16.88
C VAL A 161 -11.93 -20.09 15.75
N ILE A 162 -13.00 -19.29 15.70
CA ILE A 162 -13.18 -18.20 14.75
C ILE A 162 -13.18 -16.91 15.57
N TYR A 163 -12.06 -16.19 15.57
CA TYR A 163 -11.94 -14.90 16.24
C TYR A 163 -12.38 -13.78 15.30
N ILE A 164 -13.22 -12.86 15.77
CA ILE A 164 -13.71 -11.69 15.04
C ILE A 164 -13.38 -10.45 15.87
N GLY A 165 -12.45 -9.63 15.40
CA GLY A 165 -11.99 -8.45 16.13
C GLY A 165 -10.68 -7.90 15.57
N ASP A 166 -10.09 -6.93 16.27
CA ASP A 166 -8.88 -6.23 15.82
C ASP A 166 -7.57 -6.92 16.26
N GLY A 167 -7.67 -7.91 17.15
CA GLY A 167 -6.52 -8.64 17.68
C GLY A 167 -5.71 -7.85 18.70
N GLN A 168 -6.23 -6.74 19.22
CA GLN A 168 -5.56 -5.99 20.27
C GLN A 168 -5.73 -6.71 21.62
N SER A 169 -4.69 -6.70 22.46
CA SER A 169 -4.73 -7.24 23.83
C SER A 169 -4.30 -6.16 24.82
N VAL A 170 -5.07 -5.07 24.88
CA VAL A 170 -4.71 -3.84 25.63
C VAL A 170 -4.81 -4.02 27.14
N ALA A 171 -5.69 -4.91 27.63
CA ALA A 171 -5.85 -5.14 29.07
C ALA A 171 -4.64 -5.87 29.66
N LYS A 172 -4.06 -6.79 28.89
CA LYS A 172 -2.89 -7.57 29.27
C LYS A 172 -2.05 -7.87 28.04
N THR A 173 -0.84 -7.32 28.01
CA THR A 173 0.14 -7.64 26.96
C THR A 173 0.44 -9.14 26.99
N LEU A 174 0.25 -9.81 25.86
CA LEU A 174 0.51 -11.23 25.73
C LEU A 174 2.02 -11.49 25.65
N ALA A 175 2.62 -11.88 26.77
CA ALA A 175 4.06 -12.17 26.83
C ALA A 175 4.42 -13.41 25.99
N ALA A 176 5.63 -13.44 25.42
CA ALA A 176 6.06 -14.50 24.50
C ALA A 176 5.96 -15.92 25.12
N ALA A 177 6.30 -16.09 26.39
CA ALA A 177 6.20 -17.39 27.07
C ALA A 177 4.73 -17.84 27.24
N GLU A 178 3.84 -16.91 27.59
CA GLU A 178 2.40 -17.19 27.72
C GLU A 178 1.79 -17.51 26.35
N PHE A 179 2.17 -16.78 25.31
CA PHE A 179 1.71 -17.02 23.95
C PHE A 179 2.20 -18.37 23.41
N ARG A 180 3.47 -18.73 23.67
CA ARG A 180 4.04 -20.02 23.29
C ARG A 180 3.25 -21.19 23.90
N GLY A 181 3.03 -21.15 25.22
CA GLY A 181 2.25 -22.18 25.90
C GLY A 181 0.83 -22.28 25.35
N LEU A 182 0.19 -21.13 25.07
CA LEU A 182 -1.14 -21.10 24.46
C LEU A 182 -1.17 -21.82 23.10
N VAL A 183 -0.31 -21.43 22.15
CA VAL A 183 -0.34 -22.04 20.82
C VAL A 183 0.09 -23.51 20.82
N GLU A 184 0.96 -23.91 21.74
CA GLU A 184 1.31 -25.32 21.97
C GLU A 184 0.11 -26.14 22.44
N GLU A 185 -0.67 -25.63 23.40
CA GLU A 185 -1.89 -26.30 23.85
C GLU A 185 -2.94 -26.41 22.74
N TYR A 186 -3.12 -25.35 21.94
CA TYR A 186 -4.02 -25.38 20.78
C TYR A 186 -3.60 -26.43 19.74
N ARG A 187 -2.31 -26.51 19.41
CA ARG A 187 -1.79 -27.56 18.52
C ARG A 187 -1.97 -28.95 19.10
N ALA A 188 -1.69 -29.14 20.39
CA ALA A 188 -1.84 -30.43 21.06
C ALA A 188 -3.29 -30.94 21.03
N HIS A 189 -4.26 -30.05 21.20
CA HIS A 189 -5.70 -30.35 21.06
C HIS A 189 -6.20 -30.37 19.61
N ARG A 190 -5.30 -30.16 18.62
CA ARG A 190 -5.63 -30.08 17.20
C ARG A 190 -6.73 -29.05 16.89
N VAL A 191 -6.66 -27.89 17.56
CA VAL A 191 -7.60 -26.78 17.42
C VAL A 191 -6.96 -25.68 16.58
N SER A 192 -7.60 -25.32 15.47
CA SER A 192 -7.16 -24.21 14.60
C SER A 192 -7.84 -22.90 14.98
N ILE A 193 -7.11 -21.80 14.91
CA ILE A 193 -7.62 -20.44 15.15
C ILE A 193 -7.61 -19.67 13.83
N SER A 194 -8.79 -19.45 13.27
CA SER A 194 -8.96 -18.54 12.13
C SER A 194 -9.48 -17.19 12.62
N SER A 195 -9.03 -16.10 12.00
CA SER A 195 -9.36 -14.74 12.43
C SER A 195 -9.97 -13.94 11.30
N TYR A 196 -10.97 -13.12 11.63
CA TYR A 196 -11.44 -12.02 10.81
C TYR A 196 -11.04 -10.70 11.47
N GLY A 197 -10.07 -10.02 10.86
CA GLY A 197 -9.55 -8.74 11.29
C GLY A 197 -10.53 -7.62 10.97
N VAL A 198 -11.19 -7.09 12.00
CA VAL A 198 -12.13 -5.96 11.90
C VAL A 198 -11.94 -5.01 13.07
N GLY A 199 -11.84 -3.72 12.77
CA GLY A 199 -11.67 -2.67 13.77
C GLY A 199 -10.75 -1.55 13.31
N PRO A 200 -10.55 -0.52 14.15
CA PRO A 200 -9.83 0.70 13.78
C PRO A 200 -8.32 0.47 13.61
N GLN A 201 -7.74 -0.49 14.34
CA GLN A 201 -6.31 -0.79 14.34
C GLN A 201 -6.04 -2.29 14.46
N LEU A 202 -5.79 -2.94 13.33
CA LEU A 202 -5.56 -4.38 13.28
C LEU A 202 -4.16 -4.75 13.75
N HIS A 203 -4.05 -5.64 14.73
CA HIS A 203 -2.77 -6.22 15.16
C HIS A 203 -2.40 -7.43 14.28
N MET A 204 -2.09 -7.16 13.02
CA MET A 204 -1.81 -8.13 11.95
C MET A 204 -0.87 -9.26 12.37
N GLN A 205 0.21 -8.92 13.09
CA GLN A 205 1.19 -9.89 13.56
C GLN A 205 0.57 -10.98 14.43
N LEU A 206 -0.31 -10.59 15.36
CA LEU A 206 -0.85 -11.52 16.36
C LEU A 206 -1.88 -12.44 15.72
N LEU A 207 -2.76 -11.87 14.90
CA LEU A 207 -3.75 -12.62 14.12
C LEU A 207 -3.04 -13.63 13.20
N GLY A 208 -2.00 -13.18 12.50
CA GLY A 208 -1.15 -14.01 11.65
C GLY A 208 -0.46 -15.12 12.43
N SER A 209 0.14 -14.81 13.58
CA SER A 209 0.84 -15.80 14.39
C SER A 209 -0.10 -16.84 14.99
N LEU A 210 -1.29 -16.46 15.45
CA LEU A 210 -2.32 -17.42 15.89
C LEU A 210 -2.66 -18.39 14.74
N ALA A 211 -2.90 -17.86 13.54
CA ALA A 211 -3.23 -18.63 12.35
C ALA A 211 -2.11 -19.59 11.92
N VAL A 212 -0.87 -19.11 11.80
CA VAL A 212 0.31 -19.91 11.44
C VAL A 212 0.56 -21.01 12.48
N GLN A 213 0.57 -20.66 13.76
CA GLN A 213 0.95 -21.57 14.83
C GLN A 213 -0.09 -22.67 15.08
N THR A 214 -1.37 -22.42 14.79
CA THR A 214 -2.49 -23.34 15.10
C THR A 214 -3.14 -23.98 13.87
N GLY A 215 -2.82 -23.50 12.66
CA GLY A 215 -3.37 -24.03 11.41
C GLY A 215 -4.70 -23.43 11.00
N GLY A 216 -5.00 -22.18 11.39
CA GLY A 216 -6.18 -21.43 10.88
C GLY A 216 -5.78 -20.32 9.91
N ASN A 217 -6.75 -19.60 9.32
CA ASN A 217 -6.49 -18.55 8.32
C ASN A 217 -6.78 -17.15 8.86
N VAL A 218 -6.22 -16.11 8.24
CA VAL A 218 -6.58 -14.72 8.53
C VAL A 218 -7.27 -14.11 7.33
N LEU A 219 -8.42 -13.50 7.57
CA LEU A 219 -9.19 -12.71 6.62
C LEU A 219 -9.31 -11.30 7.19
N LEU A 220 -9.30 -10.27 6.35
CA LEU A 220 -9.42 -8.88 6.78
C LEU A 220 -10.65 -8.25 6.15
N ASP A 221 -11.18 -7.24 6.82
CA ASP A 221 -12.14 -6.33 6.21
C ASP A 221 -11.47 -5.56 5.07
N ALA A 222 -11.69 -6.03 3.84
CA ALA A 222 -11.38 -5.21 2.67
C ALA A 222 -12.36 -4.03 2.71
N ARG A 223 -11.84 -2.80 2.84
CA ARG A 223 -12.58 -1.52 2.86
C ARG A 223 -13.39 -1.27 1.57
N SER A 224 -14.25 -2.20 1.21
CA SER A 224 -15.05 -2.26 -0.01
C SER A 224 -16.50 -2.07 0.41
N GLU A 225 -17.05 -0.91 0.04
CA GLU A 225 -18.38 -0.39 0.35
C GLU A 225 -19.59 -1.22 -0.19
N LYS A 226 -19.46 -2.53 -0.37
CA LYS A 226 -20.50 -3.36 -1.02
C LYS A 226 -21.35 -4.13 -0.02
N ALA A 227 -22.67 -4.06 -0.23
CA ALA A 227 -23.72 -4.73 0.53
C ALA A 227 -23.63 -6.29 0.59
N HIS A 228 -22.72 -6.91 -0.17
CA HIS A 228 -22.47 -8.36 -0.17
C HIS A 228 -21.21 -8.77 0.63
N ALA A 229 -20.45 -7.82 1.19
CA ALA A 229 -19.18 -8.10 1.87
C ALA A 229 -19.29 -9.14 2.99
N ALA A 230 -20.34 -9.08 3.83
CA ALA A 230 -20.48 -9.99 4.96
C ALA A 230 -20.73 -11.45 4.54
N VAL A 231 -21.44 -11.69 3.44
CA VAL A 231 -21.72 -13.06 2.94
C VAL A 231 -20.46 -13.68 2.35
N ASP A 232 -19.72 -12.92 1.53
CA ASP A 232 -18.47 -13.40 0.93
C ASP A 232 -17.40 -13.69 2.01
N VAL A 233 -17.31 -12.81 3.01
CA VAL A 233 -16.43 -13.02 4.18
C VAL A 233 -16.86 -14.26 4.96
N ALA A 234 -18.16 -14.43 5.21
CA ALA A 234 -18.68 -15.60 5.92
C ALA A 234 -18.41 -16.91 5.17
N GLU A 235 -18.50 -16.94 3.84
CA GLU A 235 -18.15 -18.11 3.03
C GLU A 235 -16.68 -18.50 3.19
N ARG A 236 -15.79 -17.52 3.10
CA ARG A 236 -14.34 -17.74 3.28
C ARG A 236 -13.99 -18.14 4.71
N LEU A 237 -14.63 -17.54 5.72
CA LEU A 237 -14.46 -17.93 7.12
C LEU A 237 -14.96 -19.34 7.39
N THR A 238 -16.10 -19.71 6.80
CA THR A 238 -16.64 -21.07 6.89
C THR A 238 -15.64 -22.06 6.30
N ALA A 239 -15.15 -21.82 5.07
CA ALA A 239 -14.16 -22.66 4.42
C ALA A 239 -12.87 -22.80 5.27
N ALA A 240 -12.38 -21.69 5.84
CA ALA A 240 -11.22 -21.71 6.73
C ALA A 240 -11.45 -22.56 8.00
N ALA A 241 -12.61 -22.39 8.64
CA ALA A 241 -12.96 -23.05 9.89
C ALA A 241 -13.26 -24.55 9.75
N THR A 242 -13.80 -24.97 8.61
CA THR A 242 -14.12 -26.38 8.31
C THR A 242 -13.03 -27.09 7.51
N GLY A 243 -11.99 -26.37 7.09
CA GLY A 243 -10.91 -26.89 6.27
C GLY A 243 -10.12 -28.01 6.96
N ALA A 244 -9.55 -28.89 6.13
CA ALA A 244 -8.74 -30.00 6.59
C ALA A 244 -7.37 -29.52 7.07
N VAL A 245 -6.98 -29.88 8.30
CA VAL A 245 -5.69 -29.52 8.89
C VAL A 245 -4.93 -30.77 9.28
N CYS A 246 -3.70 -30.90 8.82
CA CYS A 246 -2.75 -31.91 9.27
C CYS A 246 -1.85 -31.30 10.36
N TYR A 247 -1.59 -32.05 11.43
CA TYR A 247 -0.72 -31.64 12.54
C TYR A 247 0.52 -32.54 12.59
N PRO A 248 1.61 -32.21 11.88
CA PRO A 248 2.83 -33.01 11.89
C PRO A 248 3.43 -33.10 13.29
N THR A 249 3.98 -34.27 13.62
CA THR A 249 4.66 -34.51 14.90
C THR A 249 6.15 -34.23 14.83
N THR A 250 6.71 -34.28 13.62
CA THR A 250 8.15 -34.17 13.38
C THR A 250 8.44 -33.24 12.21
N LEU A 251 9.49 -32.43 12.38
CA LEU A 251 10.06 -31.54 11.37
C LEU A 251 11.56 -31.84 11.26
N GLN A 252 12.04 -32.15 10.06
CA GLN A 252 13.45 -32.41 9.79
C GLN A 252 13.94 -31.59 8.61
N VAL A 253 15.15 -31.03 8.72
CA VAL A 253 15.82 -30.27 7.67
C VAL A 253 17.14 -30.96 7.34
N SER A 254 17.35 -31.27 6.08
CA SER A 254 18.53 -31.99 5.58
C SER A 254 19.19 -31.22 4.43
N PRO A 255 20.46 -30.81 4.52
CA PRO A 255 21.32 -30.86 5.71
C PRO A 255 20.84 -29.90 6.82
N PRO A 256 21.17 -30.16 8.11
CA PRO A 256 20.74 -29.34 9.25
C PRO A 256 21.60 -28.07 9.41
N THR A 257 21.85 -27.38 8.30
CA THR A 257 22.68 -26.16 8.22
C THR A 257 21.84 -24.89 8.19
N MET A 258 20.52 -25.03 8.21
CA MET A 258 19.53 -23.95 8.19
C MET A 258 18.55 -24.12 9.35
N ALA A 259 18.26 -23.02 10.04
CA ALA A 259 17.22 -22.97 11.07
C ALA A 259 15.92 -22.41 10.47
N LEU A 260 14.84 -23.17 10.60
CA LEU A 260 13.50 -22.70 10.30
C LEU A 260 12.91 -21.99 11.51
N LEU A 261 12.12 -20.94 11.25
CA LEU A 261 11.45 -20.14 12.27
C LEU A 261 9.93 -20.30 12.09
N PRO A 262 9.25 -21.01 13.00
CA PRO A 262 9.81 -21.68 14.18
C PRO A 262 10.45 -23.04 13.85
N ALA A 263 11.28 -23.55 14.77
CA ALA A 263 11.94 -24.86 14.65
C ALA A 263 11.03 -26.04 15.10
N VAL A 264 9.71 -25.83 15.13
CA VAL A 264 8.70 -26.83 15.47
C VAL A 264 7.81 -27.10 14.27
N PRO A 265 7.24 -28.31 14.14
CA PRO A 265 6.32 -28.61 13.04
C PRO A 265 5.07 -27.72 13.14
N LEU A 266 4.88 -26.87 12.13
CA LEU A 266 3.67 -26.09 11.92
C LEU A 266 2.59 -26.94 11.25
N PRO A 267 1.30 -26.69 11.54
CA PRO A 267 0.19 -27.36 10.86
C PRO A 267 0.19 -27.11 9.36
N LEU A 268 -0.23 -28.12 8.59
CA LEU A 268 -0.28 -28.11 7.14
C LEU A 268 -1.72 -28.10 6.64
N ARG A 269 -1.97 -27.41 5.53
CA ARG A 269 -3.29 -27.33 4.88
C ARG A 269 -3.14 -27.37 3.36
N GLU A 270 -4.18 -27.82 2.67
CA GLU A 270 -4.20 -27.83 1.19
C GLU A 270 -4.70 -26.51 0.61
N ASP A 271 -5.58 -25.81 1.33
CA ASP A 271 -6.19 -24.54 0.93
C ASP A 271 -5.28 -23.33 1.17
N ARG A 272 -4.14 -23.51 1.85
CA ARG A 272 -3.18 -22.46 2.18
C ARG A 272 -1.78 -23.02 2.35
N GLU A 273 -0.78 -22.26 1.90
CA GLU A 273 0.63 -22.55 2.15
C GLU A 273 1.01 -22.35 3.63
N THR A 274 1.98 -23.14 4.11
CA THR A 274 2.64 -22.94 5.40
C THR A 274 4.01 -22.33 5.15
N ILE A 275 4.22 -21.12 5.65
CA ILE A 275 5.44 -20.35 5.41
C ILE A 275 6.34 -20.44 6.64
N TYR A 276 7.58 -20.92 6.45
CA TYR A 276 8.64 -20.82 7.44
C TYR A 276 9.56 -19.65 7.11
N LEU A 277 10.05 -18.95 8.13
CA LEU A 277 11.06 -17.92 7.96
C LEU A 277 12.46 -18.49 8.21
N SER A 278 13.47 -17.92 7.57
CA SER A 278 14.87 -18.24 7.75
C SER A 278 15.73 -16.98 7.56
N ALA A 279 16.96 -16.99 8.09
CA ALA A 279 17.96 -15.97 7.81
C ALA A 279 19.33 -16.61 7.56
N GLY A 280 20.14 -15.95 6.73
CA GLY A 280 21.49 -16.39 6.35
C GLY A 280 21.55 -16.96 4.94
N VAL A 281 22.65 -17.62 4.60
CA VAL A 281 22.86 -18.18 3.25
C VAL A 281 22.12 -19.51 3.12
N LEU A 282 21.32 -19.65 2.06
CA LEU A 282 20.65 -20.91 1.71
C LEU A 282 21.67 -21.94 1.21
N PRO A 283 21.79 -23.11 1.87
CA PRO A 283 22.56 -24.22 1.35
C PRO A 283 21.93 -24.79 0.06
N ALA A 284 22.74 -25.39 -0.81
CA ALA A 284 22.22 -26.13 -1.96
C ALA A 284 21.54 -27.43 -1.53
N ASN A 285 20.50 -27.85 -2.27
CA ASN A 285 19.81 -29.13 -2.11
C ASN A 285 19.19 -29.37 -0.72
N VAL A 286 18.71 -28.32 -0.05
CA VAL A 286 18.00 -28.48 1.23
C VAL A 286 16.68 -29.19 1.00
N ARG A 287 16.39 -30.14 1.88
CA ARG A 287 15.11 -30.86 1.97
C ARG A 287 14.47 -30.61 3.32
N ILE A 288 13.19 -30.29 3.30
CA ILE A 288 12.36 -30.18 4.50
C ILE A 288 11.39 -31.35 4.51
N GLU A 289 11.31 -32.05 5.62
CA GLU A 289 10.39 -33.15 5.83
C GLU A 289 9.49 -32.85 7.02
N CYS A 290 8.18 -32.97 6.80
CA CYS A 290 7.18 -33.00 7.86
C CYS A 290 6.51 -34.38 7.86
N SER A 291 6.36 -34.98 9.04
CA SER A 291 5.74 -36.30 9.15
C SER A 291 4.75 -36.40 10.31
N THR A 292 3.71 -37.20 10.08
CA THR A 292 2.78 -37.72 11.08
C THR A 292 3.02 -39.23 11.22
N PRO A 293 2.37 -39.92 12.18
CA PRO A 293 2.46 -41.39 12.26
C PRO A 293 1.99 -42.13 11.01
N SER A 294 1.18 -41.50 10.15
CA SER A 294 0.53 -42.13 8.99
C SER A 294 0.98 -41.58 7.64
N GLU A 295 1.70 -40.46 7.62
CA GLU A 295 2.05 -39.75 6.40
C GLU A 295 3.40 -39.02 6.52
N ARG A 296 4.10 -38.90 5.40
CA ARG A 296 5.34 -38.11 5.28
C ARG A 296 5.27 -37.24 4.04
N GLN A 297 5.52 -35.94 4.22
CA GLN A 297 5.60 -34.93 3.17
C GLN A 297 7.04 -34.39 3.11
N VAL A 298 7.62 -34.37 1.90
CA VAL A 298 9.00 -33.95 1.68
C VAL A 298 9.03 -32.87 0.60
N TRP A 299 9.72 -31.76 0.89
CA TRP A 299 9.97 -30.68 -0.06
C TRP A 299 11.47 -30.51 -0.31
N ALA A 300 11.85 -30.31 -1.57
CA ALA A 300 13.14 -29.76 -1.95
C ALA A 300 12.99 -28.23 -2.13
N LEU A 301 13.91 -27.45 -1.56
CA LEU A 301 13.89 -26.00 -1.77
C LEU A 301 14.22 -25.68 -3.24
N GLY A 302 13.37 -24.87 -3.86
CA GLY A 302 13.64 -24.29 -5.17
C GLY A 302 14.65 -23.14 -5.09
N ASP A 303 14.98 -22.58 -6.25
CA ASP A 303 15.89 -21.44 -6.33
C ASP A 303 15.33 -20.22 -5.58
N ALA A 304 16.20 -19.53 -4.87
CA ALA A 304 15.85 -18.30 -4.17
C ALA A 304 15.49 -17.21 -5.17
N THR A 305 14.26 -16.71 -5.08
CA THR A 305 13.77 -15.61 -5.91
C THR A 305 13.59 -14.37 -5.05
N GLU A 306 13.88 -13.19 -5.60
CA GLU A 306 13.63 -11.92 -4.94
C GLU A 306 12.44 -11.22 -5.62
N PRO A 307 11.19 -11.57 -5.23
CA PRO A 307 10.01 -10.96 -5.82
C PRO A 307 9.92 -9.47 -5.48
N VAL A 308 9.29 -8.70 -6.37
CA VAL A 308 8.99 -7.29 -6.12
C VAL A 308 8.12 -7.18 -4.86
N GLY A 309 8.53 -6.35 -3.90
CA GLY A 309 7.85 -6.25 -2.60
C GLY A 309 8.30 -7.28 -1.57
N SER A 310 9.53 -7.80 -1.64
CA SER A 310 10.11 -8.67 -0.60
C SER A 310 10.72 -7.91 0.60
N ALA A 311 10.78 -6.57 0.54
CA ALA A 311 11.43 -5.71 1.55
C ALA A 311 10.83 -5.79 2.96
N PHE A 312 9.61 -6.34 3.12
CA PHE A 312 9.02 -6.59 4.44
C PHE A 312 9.63 -7.81 5.16
N LEU A 313 10.26 -8.73 4.41
CA LEU A 313 10.76 -10.00 4.96
C LEU A 313 11.77 -9.84 6.10
N PRO A 314 12.79 -8.95 6.03
CA PRO A 314 13.71 -8.74 7.14
C PRO A 314 13.01 -8.36 8.44
N ALA A 315 12.02 -7.46 8.39
CA ALA A 315 11.30 -7.01 9.57
C ALA A 315 10.54 -8.18 10.25
N TYR A 316 9.91 -9.03 9.46
CA TYR A 316 9.21 -10.22 9.96
C TYR A 316 10.18 -11.31 10.45
N ALA A 317 11.23 -11.58 9.68
CA ALA A 317 12.20 -12.63 9.99
C ALA A 317 13.07 -12.30 11.20
N GLN A 318 13.52 -11.04 11.36
CA GLN A 318 14.26 -10.60 12.55
C GLN A 318 13.41 -10.71 13.82
N ARG A 319 12.13 -10.34 13.75
CA ARG A 319 11.21 -10.47 14.89
C ARG A 319 10.99 -11.93 15.26
N ALA A 320 10.76 -12.78 14.26
CA ALA A 320 10.68 -14.23 14.44
C ALA A 320 11.99 -14.80 15.02
N LEU A 321 13.16 -14.31 14.59
CA LEU A 321 14.45 -14.71 15.14
C LEU A 321 14.55 -14.42 16.63
N ALA A 322 14.06 -13.26 17.07
CA ALA A 322 14.13 -12.84 18.47
C ALA A 322 13.30 -13.70 19.44
N ASP A 323 12.23 -14.36 18.96
CA ASP A 323 11.33 -15.17 19.79
C ASP A 323 11.26 -16.66 19.42
N GLY A 324 12.14 -17.11 18.52
CA GLY A 324 12.23 -18.50 18.07
C GLY A 324 11.14 -18.90 17.06
N GLY A 325 10.60 -17.93 16.32
CA GLY A 325 9.60 -18.09 15.27
C GLY A 325 8.17 -18.01 15.77
N LEU A 326 7.96 -17.61 17.02
CA LEU A 326 6.64 -17.48 17.62
C LEU A 326 5.85 -16.37 16.94
N SER A 327 6.50 -15.25 16.64
CA SER A 327 5.91 -14.15 15.89
C SER A 327 5.87 -14.39 14.38
N ASN A 328 6.19 -15.57 13.84
CA ASN A 328 5.94 -15.82 12.42
C ASN A 328 4.43 -15.63 12.14
N GLY A 329 4.09 -14.54 11.44
CA GLY A 329 2.72 -14.12 11.18
C GLY A 329 2.26 -14.34 9.75
N LEU A 330 3.08 -14.94 8.87
CA LEU A 330 2.78 -15.07 7.45
C LEU A 330 1.88 -16.27 7.18
N ALA A 331 0.58 -16.11 7.48
CA ALA A 331 -0.45 -17.11 7.27
C ALA A 331 -0.81 -17.28 5.78
N GLY A 332 0.12 -17.84 5.01
CA GLY A 332 -0.03 -18.08 3.57
C GLY A 332 0.33 -16.88 2.70
N LEU A 333 0.34 -17.08 1.38
CA LEU A 333 0.80 -16.06 0.43
C LEU A 333 -0.12 -14.83 0.37
N SER A 334 -1.43 -15.03 0.52
CA SER A 334 -2.40 -13.92 0.54
C SER A 334 -2.17 -12.99 1.73
N PHE A 335 -1.88 -13.54 2.90
CA PHE A 335 -1.56 -12.75 4.09
C PHE A 335 -0.16 -12.13 4.01
N ALA A 336 0.80 -12.81 3.37
CA ALA A 336 2.11 -12.22 3.10
C ALA A 336 2.02 -11.01 2.17
N ALA A 337 1.14 -11.02 1.17
CA ALA A 337 0.87 -9.85 0.32
C ALA A 337 0.28 -8.69 1.14
N LEU A 338 -0.69 -8.98 2.04
CA LEU A 338 -1.26 -7.97 2.94
C LEU A 338 -0.22 -7.40 3.92
N ALA A 339 0.69 -8.23 4.43
CA ALA A 339 1.80 -7.82 5.26
C ALA A 339 2.77 -6.89 4.51
N ASN A 340 3.04 -7.17 3.23
CA ASN A 340 3.80 -6.26 2.38
C ASN A 340 3.08 -4.93 2.18
N ASP A 341 1.78 -4.93 1.87
CA ASP A 341 1.01 -3.70 1.66
C ASP A 341 1.00 -2.81 2.92
N ASP A 342 0.80 -3.40 4.10
CA ASP A 342 0.85 -2.70 5.39
C ASP A 342 2.26 -2.13 5.67
N PHE A 343 3.30 -2.92 5.41
CA PHE A 343 4.68 -2.49 5.55
C PHE A 343 5.01 -1.29 4.64
N GLN A 344 4.61 -1.36 3.37
CA GLN A 344 4.82 -0.29 2.40
C GLN A 344 4.04 0.98 2.79
N PHE A 345 2.81 0.84 3.28
CA PHE A 345 2.03 1.95 3.81
C PHE A 345 2.73 2.62 5.00
N HIS A 346 3.27 1.84 5.94
CA HIS A 346 4.03 2.36 7.07
C HIS A 346 5.30 3.10 6.63
N LEU A 347 6.06 2.56 5.65
CA LEU A 347 7.23 3.26 5.10
C LEU A 347 6.87 4.62 4.49
N LEU A 348 5.73 4.71 3.78
CA LEU A 348 5.24 5.98 3.23
C LEU A 348 4.89 6.99 4.33
N GLN A 349 4.28 6.55 5.44
CA GLN A 349 4.01 7.43 6.59
C GLN A 349 5.30 7.94 7.23
N VAL A 350 6.30 7.08 7.40
CA VAL A 350 7.62 7.47 7.93
C VAL A 350 8.31 8.48 7.00
N LEU A 351 8.26 8.26 5.67
CA LEU A 351 8.78 9.24 4.70
C LEU A 351 8.04 10.57 4.76
N GLN A 352 6.73 10.55 5.00
CA GLN A 352 5.94 11.77 5.15
C GLN A 352 6.39 12.59 6.38
N GLN A 353 6.69 11.94 7.51
CA GLN A 353 7.31 12.61 8.67
C GLN A 353 8.68 13.19 8.33
N GLY A 354 9.47 12.52 7.49
CA GLY A 354 10.75 13.04 6.99
C GLY A 354 10.57 14.32 6.15
N ARG A 355 9.55 14.35 5.29
CA ARG A 355 9.21 15.55 4.50
C ARG A 355 8.74 16.71 5.39
N GLU A 356 8.04 16.42 6.47
CA GLU A 356 7.66 17.42 7.48
C GLU A 356 8.89 17.98 8.21
N ALA A 357 9.89 17.14 8.54
CA ALA A 357 11.15 17.61 9.11
C ALA A 357 11.91 18.57 8.16
N LEU A 358 11.92 18.30 6.85
CA LEU A 358 12.46 19.23 5.86
C LEU A 358 11.72 20.58 5.85
N ARG A 359 10.38 20.56 5.92
CA ARG A 359 9.58 21.80 6.00
C ARG A 359 9.86 22.58 7.29
N ALA A 360 10.14 21.89 8.39
CA ALA A 360 10.56 22.47 9.66
C ALA A 360 12.03 22.95 9.68
N LYS A 361 12.76 22.83 8.55
CA LYS A 361 14.18 23.17 8.41
C LYS A 361 15.12 22.34 9.30
N ASP A 362 14.77 21.08 9.56
CA ASP A 362 15.59 20.11 10.28
C ASP A 362 16.14 19.05 9.30
N PRO A 363 17.25 19.34 8.59
CA PRO A 363 17.82 18.40 7.62
C PRO A 363 18.41 17.15 8.28
N VAL A 364 18.93 17.25 9.50
CA VAL A 364 19.55 16.11 10.20
C VAL A 364 18.49 15.03 10.46
N ARG A 365 17.34 15.44 10.99
CA ARG A 365 16.23 14.51 11.24
C ARG A 365 15.65 13.94 9.94
N ALA A 366 15.52 14.75 8.90
CA ALA A 366 15.05 14.28 7.59
C ALA A 366 16.00 13.23 6.97
N ALA A 367 17.31 13.46 7.03
CA ALA A 367 18.33 12.51 6.57
C ALA A 367 18.29 11.21 7.38
N GLN A 368 18.17 11.29 8.71
CA GLN A 368 18.05 10.11 9.58
C GLN A 368 16.80 9.27 9.24
N ILE A 369 15.67 9.92 8.98
CA ILE A 369 14.42 9.24 8.59
C ILE A 369 14.59 8.58 7.22
N GLY A 370 15.14 9.29 6.24
CA GLY A 370 15.40 8.76 4.90
C GLY A 370 16.35 7.56 4.93
N GLU A 371 17.41 7.64 5.73
CA GLU A 371 18.38 6.56 5.91
C GLU A 371 17.76 5.33 6.58
N ARG A 372 16.91 5.54 7.60
CA ARG A 372 16.16 4.45 8.24
C ARG A 372 15.25 3.74 7.23
N VAL A 373 14.55 4.48 6.37
CA VAL A 373 13.69 3.88 5.34
C VAL A 373 14.53 3.16 4.28
N ARG A 374 15.66 3.73 3.86
CA ARG A 374 16.59 3.11 2.90
C ARG A 374 17.19 1.79 3.42
N GLN A 375 17.42 1.69 4.73
CA GLN A 375 17.88 0.46 5.38
C GLN A 375 16.80 -0.63 5.39
N LEU A 376 15.53 -0.23 5.46
CA LEU A 376 14.38 -1.15 5.44
C LEU A 376 14.00 -1.56 4.01
N ASP A 377 14.03 -0.63 3.07
CA ASP A 377 13.79 -0.85 1.64
C ASP A 377 14.75 0.00 0.80
N GLY A 378 15.83 -0.63 0.32
CA GLY A 378 16.86 0.04 -0.47
C GLY A 378 16.41 0.41 -1.90
N GLY A 379 15.29 -0.15 -2.37
CA GLY A 379 14.70 0.10 -3.68
C GLY A 379 13.81 1.33 -3.73
N LEU A 380 13.38 1.86 -2.57
CA LEU A 380 12.42 2.95 -2.51
C LEU A 380 13.06 4.30 -2.89
N VAL A 381 12.78 4.77 -4.11
CA VAL A 381 13.33 6.02 -4.67
C VAL A 381 13.07 7.23 -3.76
N ALA A 382 11.87 7.31 -3.17
CA ALA A 382 11.47 8.42 -2.30
C ALA A 382 12.36 8.59 -1.06
N ALA A 383 12.99 7.51 -0.56
CA ALA A 383 13.95 7.59 0.54
C ALA A 383 15.26 8.26 0.11
N ARG A 384 15.77 7.94 -1.09
CA ARG A 384 16.97 8.57 -1.66
C ARG A 384 16.75 10.05 -1.97
N GLU A 385 15.58 10.39 -2.50
CA GLU A 385 15.18 11.78 -2.73
C GLU A 385 15.13 12.59 -1.43
N LEU A 386 14.61 12.00 -0.35
CA LEU A 386 14.54 12.65 0.96
C LEU A 386 15.94 12.94 1.53
N ILE A 387 16.86 11.98 1.43
CA ILE A 387 18.26 12.14 1.87
C ILE A 387 18.94 13.25 1.05
N ALA A 388 18.84 13.21 -0.29
CA ALA A 388 19.45 14.23 -1.15
C ALA A 388 18.90 15.64 -0.88
N ALA A 389 17.60 15.76 -0.61
CA ALA A 389 16.98 17.03 -0.24
C ALA A 389 17.46 17.55 1.11
N ALA A 390 17.71 16.67 2.09
CA ALA A 390 18.27 17.01 3.38
C ALA A 390 19.72 17.53 3.27
N ASP A 391 20.56 16.84 2.50
CA ASP A 391 21.96 17.23 2.29
C ASP A 391 22.08 18.62 1.64
N HIS A 392 21.24 18.91 0.64
CA HIS A 392 21.18 20.22 0.00
C HIS A 392 20.78 21.34 0.98
N LEU A 393 19.85 21.07 1.90
CA LEU A 393 19.42 22.03 2.90
C LEU A 393 20.52 22.27 3.96
N GLN A 394 21.21 21.21 4.37
CA GLN A 394 22.31 21.31 5.34
C GLN A 394 23.49 22.12 4.79
N ALA A 395 23.87 21.91 3.53
CA ALA A 395 24.93 22.69 2.88
C ALA A 395 24.64 24.20 2.87
N ARG A 396 23.37 24.59 2.64
CA ARG A 396 22.94 26.01 2.65
C ARG A 396 22.99 26.65 4.04
N LEU A 397 22.78 25.89 5.10
CA LEU A 397 22.79 26.40 6.47
C LEU A 397 24.22 26.63 6.99
N VAL A 398 25.16 25.73 6.64
CA VAL A 398 26.58 25.85 7.04
C VAL A 398 27.27 27.04 6.38
N SER A 399 26.93 27.35 5.11
CA SER A 399 27.47 28.52 4.40
C SER A 399 27.08 29.89 4.99
N ARG A 400 26.18 29.94 5.99
CA ARG A 400 25.69 31.18 6.62
C ARG A 400 26.37 31.53 7.96
N GLN A 401 27.25 30.69 8.48
CA GLN A 401 27.86 30.84 9.83
C GLN A 401 29.36 31.20 9.82
N ALA A 402 29.95 31.55 8.68
CA ALA A 402 31.39 31.79 8.53
C ALA A 402 31.76 33.27 8.29
N GLU A 403 31.21 34.19 9.08
CA GLU A 403 31.72 35.57 9.20
C GLU A 403 31.62 36.04 10.67
N VAL A 404 32.71 36.66 11.16
CA VAL A 404 32.98 37.23 12.50
C VAL A 404 33.74 36.30 13.47
N ASP A 405 35.06 36.52 13.62
CA ASP A 405 35.70 37.11 14.83
C ASP A 405 37.26 37.14 14.74
N SER A 406 37.93 38.21 15.19
CA SER A 406 39.34 38.22 15.66
C SER A 406 39.79 39.57 16.30
N PRO A 407 40.52 39.58 17.45
CA PRO A 407 41.16 40.77 18.05
C PRO A 407 42.72 40.70 18.11
N PRO A 408 43.47 41.83 18.32
CA PRO A 408 44.93 41.81 18.52
C PRO A 408 45.47 42.33 19.89
N GLU A 409 46.72 41.94 20.20
CA GLU A 409 47.55 42.19 21.41
C GLU A 409 48.58 43.37 21.26
N PRO A 410 49.25 43.84 22.35
CA PRO A 410 50.05 45.09 22.43
C PRO A 410 51.60 44.88 22.57
N PRO A 411 52.43 45.95 22.59
CA PRO A 411 53.80 45.88 23.16
C PRO A 411 54.22 47.05 24.10
N ALA A 412 55.39 46.89 24.73
CA ALA A 412 55.90 47.56 25.95
C ALA A 412 57.21 48.43 25.71
N PRO A 413 58.13 48.72 26.69
CA PRO A 413 58.50 50.06 27.21
C PRO A 413 60.01 50.46 27.04
N GLY A 414 60.47 51.63 27.54
CA GLY A 414 61.89 52.05 27.58
C GLY A 414 62.22 53.41 28.27
N ASP A 415 63.45 53.54 28.80
CA ASP A 415 63.93 54.29 29.99
C ASP A 415 64.72 55.63 29.80
N ALA A 416 64.97 56.30 30.96
CA ALA A 416 66.13 57.13 31.41
C ALA A 416 66.31 58.61 30.92
N ILE A 417 66.99 59.55 31.61
CA ILE A 417 67.10 60.10 32.99
C ILE A 417 67.94 61.42 32.89
N THR A 418 67.67 62.40 33.77
CA THR A 418 68.48 63.58 34.24
C THR A 418 68.97 64.69 33.28
N GLU A 419 68.28 65.85 33.33
CA GLU A 419 68.88 67.22 33.44
C GLU A 419 67.78 68.25 33.83
N ARG A 420 66.94 67.92 34.82
CA ARG A 420 65.60 68.53 34.92
C ARG A 420 65.14 68.67 36.37
N GLU A 421 65.87 69.39 37.21
CA GLU A 421 65.50 69.58 38.63
C GLU A 421 65.31 71.05 39.04
N ARG A 422 65.61 72.02 38.16
CA ARG A 422 65.43 73.47 38.46
C ARG A 422 64.33 74.15 37.67
N GLU A 423 63.87 73.57 36.55
CA GLU A 423 62.63 73.99 35.86
C GLU A 423 61.36 73.38 36.47
N VAL A 424 61.53 72.37 37.32
CA VAL A 424 60.48 71.48 37.83
C VAL A 424 59.50 72.19 38.72
N ILE A 425 60.00 73.00 39.65
CA ILE A 425 59.18 73.58 40.72
C ILE A 425 58.19 74.62 40.17
N ILE A 426 58.58 75.37 39.12
CA ILE A 426 57.70 76.36 38.47
C ILE A 426 56.69 75.67 37.53
N LYS A 427 57.13 74.61 36.81
CA LYS A 427 56.24 73.80 35.97
C LYS A 427 55.23 72.99 36.81
N GLU A 428 55.62 72.52 37.98
CA GLU A 428 54.77 71.81 38.95
C GLU A 428 53.55 72.62 39.37
N GLN A 429 53.73 73.89 39.71
CA GLN A 429 52.63 74.76 40.10
C GLN A 429 51.66 75.02 38.95
N LYS A 430 52.19 75.26 37.74
CA LYS A 430 51.39 75.49 36.54
C LYS A 430 50.59 74.26 36.13
N LEU A 431 51.20 73.08 36.16
CA LEU A 431 50.55 71.81 35.81
C LEU A 431 49.54 71.38 36.87
N THR A 432 49.76 71.69 38.14
CA THR A 432 48.75 71.44 39.20
C THR A 432 47.49 72.28 38.97
N GLN A 433 47.63 73.54 38.55
CA GLN A 433 46.49 74.40 38.19
C GLN A 433 45.79 73.93 36.90
N GLU A 434 46.56 73.47 35.91
CA GLU A 434 46.00 72.95 34.68
C GLU A 434 45.21 71.65 34.90
N VAL A 435 45.73 70.73 35.72
CA VAL A 435 45.04 69.49 36.11
C VAL A 435 43.74 69.77 36.85
N SER A 436 43.77 70.68 37.83
CA SER A 436 42.56 71.03 38.57
C SER A 436 41.50 71.64 37.65
N ARG A 437 41.88 72.51 36.71
CA ARG A 437 40.98 73.04 35.69
C ARG A 437 40.38 71.94 34.81
N VAL A 438 41.21 71.03 34.29
CA VAL A 438 40.73 69.92 33.43
C VAL A 438 39.78 68.99 34.19
N ILE A 439 40.03 68.74 35.49
CA ILE A 439 39.13 67.95 36.34
C ILE A 439 37.79 68.67 36.54
N GLU A 440 37.79 69.98 36.76
CA GLU A 440 36.55 70.77 36.89
C GLU A 440 35.75 70.80 35.59
N GLU A 441 36.41 71.01 34.45
CA GLU A 441 35.80 70.97 33.12
C GLU A 441 35.21 69.59 32.81
N ALA A 442 35.93 68.51 33.14
CA ALA A 442 35.47 67.14 32.96
C ALA A 442 34.24 66.80 33.83
N ARG A 443 34.18 67.34 35.07
CA ARG A 443 33.03 67.16 35.96
C ARG A 443 31.78 67.90 35.47
N ALA A 444 31.96 69.06 34.86
CA ALA A 444 30.87 69.89 34.33
C ALA A 444 30.35 69.41 32.96
N ASN A 445 31.12 68.58 32.24
CA ASN A 445 30.76 68.15 30.89
C ASN A 445 29.59 67.13 30.91
N PRO A 446 28.48 67.40 30.18
CA PRO A 446 27.35 66.48 30.08
C PRO A 446 27.66 65.21 29.27
N GLU A 447 28.74 65.19 28.48
CA GLU A 447 29.19 64.04 27.71
C GLU A 447 30.44 63.39 28.32
N PRO A 448 30.29 62.24 29.03
CA PRO A 448 31.42 61.60 29.72
C PRO A 448 32.51 61.06 28.81
N SER A 449 32.22 60.81 27.52
CA SER A 449 33.21 60.32 26.55
C SER A 449 34.27 61.37 26.23
N LEU A 450 33.85 62.61 25.94
CA LEU A 450 34.76 63.71 25.67
C LEU A 450 35.57 64.07 26.92
N ALA A 451 34.90 64.13 28.08
CA ALA A 451 35.56 64.35 29.37
C ALA A 451 36.60 63.25 29.70
N TYR A 452 36.31 61.99 29.36
CA TYR A 452 37.24 60.89 29.55
C TYR A 452 38.47 61.02 28.65
N ASP A 453 38.29 61.41 27.38
CA ASP A 453 39.40 61.65 26.45
C ASP A 453 40.24 62.86 26.86
N ASP A 454 39.63 63.91 27.41
CA ASP A 454 40.33 65.09 27.96
C ASP A 454 41.19 64.72 29.18
N LEU A 455 40.61 63.97 30.13
CA LEU A 455 41.33 63.45 31.30
C LEU A 455 42.43 62.47 30.91
N LYS A 456 42.20 61.63 29.90
CA LYS A 456 43.19 60.68 29.37
C LYS A 456 44.33 61.42 28.69
N ARG A 457 44.04 62.47 27.90
CA ARG A 457 45.05 63.35 27.32
C ARG A 457 45.86 64.04 28.41
N ALA A 458 45.23 64.64 29.41
CA ALA A 458 45.92 65.26 30.55
C ALA A 458 46.78 64.25 31.34
N ARG A 459 46.28 63.03 31.57
CA ARG A 459 47.05 61.94 32.17
C ARG A 459 48.24 61.53 31.32
N THR A 460 48.07 61.39 30.00
CA THR A 460 49.16 61.09 29.08
C THR A 460 50.20 62.21 29.13
N THR A 461 49.79 63.48 29.06
CA THR A 461 50.66 64.66 29.16
C THR A 461 51.49 64.65 30.44
N ILE A 462 50.89 64.30 31.59
CA ILE A 462 51.59 64.26 32.89
C ILE A 462 52.42 63.00 33.08
N SER A 463 51.99 61.87 32.49
CA SER A 463 52.79 60.65 32.45
C SER A 463 54.02 60.79 31.54
N SER A 464 53.93 61.59 30.49
CA SER A 464 55.05 61.93 29.61
C SER A 464 55.89 63.10 30.11
N ALA A 465 55.41 63.83 31.12
CA ALA A 465 56.15 64.93 31.73
C ALA A 465 57.30 64.36 32.58
N LEU A 466 58.53 64.53 32.07
CA LEU A 466 59.77 64.13 32.73
C LEU A 466 60.36 65.27 33.58
N ASP A 467 59.63 66.39 33.68
CA ASP A 467 60.04 67.70 34.21
C ASP A 467 59.42 68.00 35.58
N ILE A 468 58.94 67.00 36.31
CA ILE A 468 58.14 67.15 37.54
C ILE A 468 58.68 66.15 38.58
N SER A 469 58.69 66.51 39.86
CA SER A 469 59.10 65.60 40.92
C SER A 469 58.23 64.33 40.92
N PRO A 470 58.83 63.16 41.24
CA PRO A 470 58.11 61.90 41.30
C PRO A 470 56.93 61.92 42.27
N GLU A 471 57.05 62.67 43.37
CA GLU A 471 56.01 62.80 44.39
C GLU A 471 54.78 63.56 43.87
N VAL A 472 54.98 64.75 43.27
CA VAL A 472 53.88 65.56 42.71
C VAL A 472 53.25 64.86 41.52
N ARG A 473 54.05 64.24 40.65
CA ARG A 473 53.55 63.44 39.53
C ARG A 473 52.69 62.28 40.02
N SER A 474 53.11 61.55 41.05
CA SER A 474 52.31 60.46 41.62
C SER A 474 50.99 60.96 42.22
N LYS A 475 50.98 62.15 42.82
CA LYS A 475 49.79 62.77 43.40
C LYS A 475 48.80 63.20 42.31
N LEU A 476 49.27 63.89 41.27
CA LEU A 476 48.44 64.33 40.14
C LEU A 476 47.92 63.14 39.32
N LEU A 477 48.74 62.11 39.10
CA LEU A 477 48.31 60.87 38.45
C LEU A 477 47.26 60.13 39.29
N LYS A 478 47.43 60.02 40.61
CA LYS A 478 46.39 59.43 41.49
C LYS A 478 45.08 60.19 41.44
N GLN A 479 45.14 61.53 41.39
CA GLN A 479 43.93 62.38 41.25
C GLN A 479 43.26 62.15 39.89
N LEU A 480 44.01 62.18 38.79
CA LEU A 480 43.48 61.93 37.45
C LEU A 480 42.98 60.49 37.27
N ASP A 481 43.65 59.49 37.85
CA ASP A 481 43.22 58.09 37.81
C ASP A 481 41.89 57.91 38.57
N SER A 482 41.73 58.58 39.71
CA SER A 482 40.48 58.54 40.47
C SER A 482 39.30 59.18 39.70
N GLU A 483 39.54 60.31 39.02
CA GLU A 483 38.53 60.98 38.20
C GLU A 483 38.26 60.24 36.89
N LEU A 484 39.26 59.60 36.28
CA LEU A 484 39.09 58.72 35.12
C LEU A 484 38.23 57.51 35.46
N LEU A 485 38.45 56.89 36.63
CA LEU A 485 37.65 55.76 37.10
C LEU A 485 36.20 56.20 37.39
N ALA A 486 36.01 57.36 38.02
CA ALA A 486 34.69 57.94 38.26
C ALA A 486 33.95 58.27 36.94
N THR A 487 34.64 58.89 35.98
CA THR A 487 34.08 59.28 34.68
C THR A 487 33.78 58.05 33.80
N SER A 488 34.65 57.04 33.83
CA SER A 488 34.43 55.75 33.14
C SER A 488 33.20 55.03 33.70
N THR A 489 33.05 54.96 35.03
CA THR A 489 31.87 54.37 35.68
C THR A 489 30.59 55.10 35.30
N LYS A 490 30.62 56.45 35.29
CA LYS A 490 29.50 57.29 34.86
C LYS A 490 29.15 57.07 33.38
N SER A 491 30.15 56.94 32.51
CA SER A 491 29.99 56.64 31.08
C SER A 491 29.34 55.27 30.85
N GLN A 492 29.83 54.23 31.54
CA GLN A 492 29.26 52.88 31.47
C GLN A 492 27.81 52.83 31.95
N GLN A 493 27.49 53.51 33.05
CA GLN A 493 26.12 53.62 33.56
C GLN A 493 25.21 54.33 32.55
N GLN A 494 25.64 55.43 31.94
CA GLN A 494 24.87 56.11 30.91
C GLN A 494 24.69 55.26 29.65
N ALA A 495 25.72 54.53 29.21
CA ALA A 495 25.64 53.61 28.08
C ALA A 495 24.66 52.46 28.36
N GLN A 496 24.63 51.93 29.59
CA GLN A 496 23.69 50.89 30.00
C GLN A 496 22.24 51.43 30.04
N VAL A 497 22.03 52.65 30.54
CA VAL A 497 20.71 53.30 30.52
C VAL A 497 20.25 53.56 29.07
N ARG A 498 21.14 54.03 28.18
CA ARG A 498 20.83 54.22 26.75
C ARG A 498 20.44 52.90 26.07
N ARG A 499 21.20 51.81 26.28
CA ARG A 499 20.88 50.48 25.76
C ARG A 499 19.52 49.99 26.26
N ARG A 500 19.28 50.06 27.58
CA ARG A 500 17.99 49.65 28.18
C ARG A 500 16.81 50.46 27.63
N ASN A 501 17.01 51.76 27.38
CA ASN A 501 15.97 52.60 26.78
C ASN A 501 15.72 52.25 25.31
N GLN A 502 16.76 51.95 24.53
CA GLN A 502 16.64 51.48 23.14
C GLN A 502 15.95 50.12 23.07
N GLU A 503 16.34 49.17 23.92
CA GLU A 503 15.67 47.86 24.03
C GLU A 503 14.19 48.02 24.37
N ARG A 504 13.86 48.90 25.32
CA ARG A 504 12.46 49.17 25.69
C ARG A 504 11.67 49.81 24.54
N LEU A 505 12.29 50.71 23.76
CA LEU A 505 11.67 51.32 22.59
C LEU A 505 11.43 50.26 21.50
N ALA A 506 12.44 49.45 21.18
CA ALA A 506 12.36 48.39 20.19
C ALA A 506 11.32 47.32 20.58
N GLN A 507 11.22 46.96 21.86
CA GLN A 507 10.16 46.06 22.36
C GLN A 507 8.77 46.65 22.18
N LYS A 508 8.58 47.94 22.49
CA LYS A 508 7.29 48.63 22.25
C LYS A 508 6.92 48.69 20.78
N GLU A 509 7.87 49.01 19.90
CA GLU A 509 7.65 49.03 18.44
C GLU A 509 7.37 47.62 17.89
N ALA A 510 8.02 46.58 18.42
CA ALA A 510 7.74 45.20 18.06
C ALA A 510 6.32 44.78 18.51
N GLN A 511 5.92 45.15 19.73
CA GLN A 511 4.55 44.89 20.23
C GLN A 511 3.49 45.64 19.41
N ALA A 512 3.74 46.91 19.06
CA ALA A 512 2.84 47.70 18.23
C ALA A 512 2.63 47.06 16.85
N ARG A 513 3.71 46.58 16.20
CA ARG A 513 3.62 45.88 14.91
C ARG A 513 2.86 44.55 15.00
N LEU A 514 3.07 43.77 16.06
CA LEU A 514 2.32 42.53 16.27
C LEU A 514 0.83 42.78 16.50
N ALA A 515 0.49 43.84 17.25
CA ALA A 515 -0.91 44.24 17.46
C ALA A 515 -1.58 44.70 16.16
N GLU A 516 -0.87 45.49 15.34
CA GLU A 516 -1.35 45.94 14.02
C GLU A 516 -1.58 44.74 13.07
N GLN A 517 -0.64 43.79 13.03
CA GLN A 517 -0.81 42.56 12.23
C GLN A 517 -2.02 41.74 12.70
N ALA A 518 -2.19 41.58 14.02
CA ALA A 518 -3.33 40.86 14.57
C ALA A 518 -4.67 41.52 14.20
N GLN A 519 -4.73 42.86 14.17
CA GLN A 519 -5.92 43.60 13.73
C GLN A 519 -6.22 43.39 12.23
N LEU A 520 -5.20 43.46 11.38
CA LEU A 520 -5.36 43.21 9.94
C LEU A 520 -5.84 41.78 9.66
N ASP A 521 -5.34 40.81 10.41
CA ASP A 521 -5.79 39.42 10.31
C ASP A 521 -7.24 39.26 10.77
N GLU A 522 -7.65 39.95 11.84
CA GLU A 522 -9.04 39.99 12.31
C GLU A 522 -9.99 40.54 11.24
N GLU A 523 -9.63 41.66 10.62
CA GLU A 523 -10.40 42.30 9.54
C GLU A 523 -10.49 41.40 8.30
N ARG A 524 -9.39 40.72 7.95
CA ARG A 524 -9.38 39.76 6.85
C ARG A 524 -10.29 38.57 7.14
N ILE A 525 -10.28 38.03 8.37
CA ILE A 525 -11.18 36.94 8.78
C ILE A 525 -12.63 37.41 8.69
N ALA A 526 -12.97 38.58 9.22
CA ALA A 526 -14.32 39.12 9.16
C ALA A 526 -14.85 39.18 7.71
N ASN A 527 -14.05 39.72 6.78
CA ASN A 527 -14.39 39.77 5.35
C ASN A 527 -14.60 38.38 4.73
N LEU A 528 -13.76 37.39 5.10
CA LEU A 528 -13.91 36.02 4.61
C LEU A 528 -15.19 35.38 5.16
N ILE A 529 -15.52 35.59 6.44
CA ILE A 529 -16.73 35.07 7.06
C ILE A 529 -18.00 35.66 6.42
N ASP A 530 -17.99 36.96 6.12
CA ASP A 530 -19.12 37.58 5.43
C ASP A 530 -19.27 37.07 3.99
N ARG A 531 -18.15 36.78 3.31
CA ARG A 531 -18.18 36.11 2.00
C ARG A 531 -18.74 34.69 2.09
N VAL A 532 -18.37 33.92 3.12
CA VAL A 532 -18.96 32.59 3.37
C VAL A 532 -20.47 32.72 3.58
N ARG A 533 -20.93 33.67 4.39
CA ARG A 533 -22.38 33.90 4.59
C ARG A 533 -23.11 34.23 3.28
N ALA A 534 -22.53 35.08 2.44
CA ALA A 534 -23.11 35.44 1.15
C ALA A 534 -23.21 34.24 0.20
N LEU A 535 -22.16 33.42 0.13
CA LEU A 535 -22.14 32.19 -0.69
C LEU A 535 -23.10 31.13 -0.16
N MET A 536 -23.21 31.00 1.16
CA MET A 536 -24.19 30.14 1.81
C MET A 536 -25.63 30.55 1.47
N GLU A 537 -25.90 31.85 1.42
CA GLU A 537 -27.20 32.36 1.00
C GLU A 537 -27.47 32.08 -0.48
N ALA A 538 -26.50 32.33 -1.37
CA ALA A 538 -26.62 32.00 -2.79
C ALA A 538 -26.89 30.49 -3.01
N GLY A 539 -26.22 29.63 -2.25
CA GLY A 539 -26.45 28.18 -2.26
C GLY A 539 -27.86 27.77 -1.85
N ARG A 540 -28.47 28.48 -0.89
CA ARG A 540 -29.88 28.27 -0.51
C ARG A 540 -30.84 28.65 -1.64
N HIS A 541 -30.50 29.66 -2.44
CA HIS A 541 -31.30 30.12 -3.59
C HIS A 541 -31.06 29.32 -4.87
N GLY A 542 -30.29 28.23 -4.80
CA GLY A 542 -30.15 27.25 -5.88
C GLY A 542 -28.89 27.36 -6.73
N ASP A 543 -27.92 28.20 -6.33
CA ASP A 543 -26.58 28.14 -6.91
C ASP A 543 -25.80 26.95 -6.34
N ASP A 544 -25.78 25.84 -7.08
CA ASP A 544 -25.17 24.60 -6.63
C ASP A 544 -23.63 24.71 -6.44
N ALA A 545 -22.96 25.64 -7.13
CA ALA A 545 -21.51 25.83 -7.00
C ALA A 545 -21.16 26.66 -5.75
N ALA A 546 -22.06 27.58 -5.34
CA ALA A 546 -21.80 28.52 -4.25
C ALA A 546 -21.51 27.86 -2.90
N LEU A 547 -22.09 26.68 -2.59
CA LEU A 547 -21.80 25.97 -1.33
C LEU A 547 -20.38 25.39 -1.29
N SER A 548 -19.89 24.89 -2.43
CA SER A 548 -18.53 24.38 -2.55
C SER A 548 -17.51 25.53 -2.47
N ASP A 549 -17.84 26.66 -3.11
CA ASP A 549 -17.06 27.88 -2.99
C ASP A 549 -17.07 28.43 -1.56
N ALA A 550 -18.20 28.34 -0.85
CA ALA A 550 -18.29 28.75 0.56
C ALA A 550 -17.35 27.90 1.44
N GLN A 551 -17.29 26.60 1.20
CA GLN A 551 -16.35 25.72 1.89
C GLN A 551 -14.89 26.11 1.59
N ALA A 552 -14.55 26.33 0.31
CA ALA A 552 -13.19 26.74 -0.07
C ALA A 552 -12.78 28.09 0.57
N VAL A 553 -13.69 29.06 0.65
CA VAL A 553 -13.44 30.34 1.34
C VAL A 553 -13.27 30.14 2.85
N ALA A 554 -14.06 29.26 3.46
CA ALA A 554 -13.94 28.94 4.89
C ALA A 554 -12.61 28.23 5.21
N ASP A 555 -12.10 27.39 4.31
CA ASP A 555 -10.79 26.76 4.45
C ASP A 555 -9.64 27.78 4.45
N VAL A 556 -9.73 28.83 3.62
CA VAL A 556 -8.78 29.95 3.65
C VAL A 556 -8.82 30.66 5.01
N ALA A 557 -10.02 30.86 5.58
CA ALA A 557 -10.16 31.50 6.89
C ALA A 557 -9.54 30.67 8.04
N ILE A 558 -9.74 29.34 8.04
CA ILE A 558 -9.14 28.44 9.05
C ILE A 558 -7.62 28.39 8.92
N ASN A 559 -7.09 28.39 7.71
CA ASN A 559 -5.64 28.40 7.49
C ASN A 559 -4.98 29.71 7.94
N LEU A 560 -5.73 30.82 7.92
CA LEU A 560 -5.24 32.11 8.42
C LEU A 560 -5.10 32.10 9.95
N ARG A 561 -6.05 31.49 10.67
CA ARG A 561 -6.02 31.38 12.13
C ARG A 561 -6.51 29.99 12.60
N PRO A 562 -5.61 29.00 12.66
CA PRO A 562 -5.95 27.65 13.11
C PRO A 562 -6.43 27.65 14.57
N GLY A 563 -7.51 26.94 14.85
CA GLY A 563 -8.08 26.82 16.19
C GLY A 563 -9.02 27.96 16.61
N ASP A 564 -9.30 28.93 15.73
CA ASP A 564 -10.35 29.91 15.99
C ASP A 564 -11.75 29.30 15.84
N GLY A 565 -12.62 29.58 16.80
CA GLY A 565 -13.97 29.01 16.85
C GLY A 565 -14.88 29.53 15.72
N THR A 566 -14.67 30.78 15.28
CA THR A 566 -15.55 31.39 14.26
C THR A 566 -15.28 30.81 12.87
N THR A 567 -14.02 30.63 12.50
CA THR A 567 -13.61 30.03 11.23
C THR A 567 -13.96 28.55 11.18
N ALA A 568 -13.79 27.82 12.29
CA ALA A 568 -14.22 26.43 12.42
C ALA A 568 -15.73 26.26 12.21
N ALA A 569 -16.55 27.11 12.85
CA ALA A 569 -18.00 27.09 12.69
C ALA A 569 -18.44 27.40 11.25
N ALA A 570 -17.77 28.36 10.59
CA ALA A 570 -18.06 28.70 9.20
C ALA A 570 -17.78 27.55 8.23
N ARG A 571 -16.64 26.86 8.39
CA ARG A 571 -16.33 25.66 7.58
C ARG A 571 -17.33 24.55 7.81
N PHE A 572 -17.58 24.21 9.07
CA PHE A 572 -18.53 23.15 9.41
C PHE A 572 -19.92 23.44 8.82
N GLY A 573 -20.38 24.69 8.93
CA GLY A 573 -21.65 25.13 8.36
C GLY A 573 -21.69 24.98 6.83
N ALA A 574 -20.63 25.41 6.14
CA ALA A 574 -20.53 25.30 4.68
C ALA A 574 -20.50 23.84 4.20
N GLU A 575 -19.65 23.02 4.82
CA GLU A 575 -19.53 21.59 4.51
C GLU A 575 -20.86 20.85 4.76
N ALA A 576 -21.50 21.07 5.91
CA ALA A 576 -22.77 20.44 6.24
C ALA A 576 -23.88 20.81 5.24
N ALA A 577 -23.96 22.08 4.84
CA ALA A 577 -24.94 22.52 3.85
C ALA A 577 -24.67 21.89 2.47
N GLU A 578 -23.42 21.82 2.04
CA GLU A 578 -23.05 21.17 0.78
C GLU A 578 -23.41 19.68 0.78
N GLN A 579 -23.03 18.93 1.83
CA GLN A 579 -23.32 17.50 1.92
C GLN A 579 -24.83 17.22 1.96
N LEU A 580 -25.58 18.04 2.70
CA LEU A 580 -27.03 17.91 2.76
C LEU A 580 -27.67 18.13 1.38
N ARG A 581 -27.23 19.16 0.64
CA ARG A 581 -27.70 19.46 -0.72
C ARG A 581 -27.39 18.31 -1.68
N ARG A 582 -26.16 17.77 -1.63
CA ARG A 582 -25.74 16.62 -2.43
C ARG A 582 -26.61 15.39 -2.14
N ALA A 583 -26.87 15.09 -0.88
CA ALA A 583 -27.70 13.96 -0.47
C ALA A 583 -29.14 14.08 -1.00
N TYR A 584 -29.76 15.27 -0.89
CA TYR A 584 -31.10 15.49 -1.44
C TYR A 584 -31.14 15.35 -2.96
N ARG A 585 -30.14 15.87 -3.67
CA ARG A 585 -30.05 15.74 -5.12
C ARG A 585 -29.92 14.29 -5.57
N LEU A 586 -29.11 13.49 -4.88
CA LEU A 586 -28.96 12.06 -5.18
C LEU A 586 -30.26 11.30 -4.93
N ARG A 587 -31.02 11.65 -3.89
CA ARG A 587 -32.35 11.07 -3.65
C ARG A 587 -33.34 11.43 -4.74
N ALA A 588 -33.39 12.69 -5.16
CA ALA A 588 -34.24 13.14 -6.26
C ALA A 588 -33.88 12.39 -7.56
N ARG A 589 -32.60 12.38 -7.93
CA ARG A 589 -32.12 11.66 -9.11
C ARG A 589 -32.42 10.16 -9.05
N ARG A 590 -32.32 9.53 -7.88
CA ARG A 590 -32.68 8.12 -7.69
C ARG A 590 -34.17 7.90 -7.95
N ALA A 591 -35.03 8.79 -7.43
CA ALA A 591 -36.47 8.70 -7.67
C ALA A 591 -36.78 8.83 -9.17
N ASP A 592 -36.18 9.81 -9.86
CA ASP A 592 -36.36 10.01 -11.31
C ASP A 592 -35.90 8.79 -12.11
N GLN A 593 -34.71 8.26 -11.81
CA GLN A 593 -34.18 7.09 -12.51
C GLN A 593 -34.97 5.83 -12.20
N MET A 594 -35.48 5.67 -10.97
CA MET A 594 -36.37 4.56 -10.63
C MET A 594 -37.66 4.63 -11.46
N LEU A 595 -38.26 5.82 -11.61
CA LEU A 595 -39.43 6.00 -12.46
C LEU A 595 -39.14 5.67 -13.93
N GLU A 596 -37.99 6.10 -14.47
CA GLU A 596 -37.58 5.75 -15.83
C GLU A 596 -37.39 4.23 -16.00
N THR A 597 -36.78 3.56 -15.03
CA THR A 597 -36.62 2.10 -15.09
C THR A 597 -37.96 1.37 -15.04
N LEU A 598 -38.91 1.83 -14.20
CA LEU A 598 -40.25 1.27 -14.16
C LEU A 598 -40.98 1.52 -15.48
N HIS A 599 -40.79 2.68 -16.12
CA HIS A 599 -41.31 2.96 -17.45
C HIS A 599 -40.77 1.98 -18.51
N GLN A 600 -39.47 1.67 -18.49
CA GLN A 600 -38.88 0.66 -19.38
C GLN A 600 -39.43 -0.75 -19.13
N VAL A 601 -39.66 -1.10 -17.85
CA VAL A 601 -40.31 -2.37 -17.51
C VAL A 601 -41.71 -2.44 -18.11
N GLU A 602 -42.53 -1.40 -17.94
CA GLU A 602 -43.86 -1.33 -18.56
C GLU A 602 -43.80 -1.39 -20.09
N LEU A 603 -42.85 -0.68 -20.72
CA LEU A 603 -42.62 -0.76 -22.17
C LEU A 603 -42.30 -2.19 -22.62
N SER A 604 -41.53 -2.95 -21.84
CA SER A 604 -41.22 -4.35 -22.17
C SER A 604 -42.41 -5.30 -22.01
N HIS A 605 -43.39 -4.94 -21.17
CA HIS A 605 -44.65 -5.67 -21.02
C HIS A 605 -45.66 -5.38 -22.13
N VAL A 606 -45.44 -4.35 -22.95
CA VAL A 606 -46.28 -4.07 -24.12
C VAL A 606 -46.11 -5.23 -25.11
N PRO A 607 -47.13 -6.09 -25.28
CA PRO A 607 -47.03 -7.22 -26.20
C PRO A 607 -46.92 -6.68 -27.63
N PHE A 608 -45.94 -7.17 -28.39
CA PHE A 608 -45.88 -6.91 -29.81
C PHE A 608 -46.59 -8.04 -30.57
N PRO A 609 -47.41 -7.73 -31.58
CA PRO A 609 -48.09 -8.75 -32.38
C PRO A 609 -47.06 -9.56 -33.19
N ASP A 610 -47.25 -10.88 -33.20
CA ASP A 610 -46.34 -11.91 -33.74
C ASP A 610 -46.16 -11.89 -35.28
N GLU A 611 -46.88 -11.03 -35.99
CA GLU A 611 -46.77 -10.87 -37.44
C GLU A 611 -46.29 -9.45 -37.80
N PRO A 612 -45.00 -9.21 -38.11
CA PRO A 612 -43.91 -10.18 -38.31
C PRO A 612 -43.07 -10.49 -37.05
N PRO A 613 -42.44 -11.69 -37.00
CA PRO A 613 -41.97 -12.33 -35.76
C PRO A 613 -40.69 -11.77 -35.12
N ILE A 614 -39.95 -10.88 -35.79
CA ILE A 614 -38.73 -10.28 -35.23
C ILE A 614 -38.60 -8.85 -35.74
N ARG A 615 -38.74 -7.86 -34.85
CA ARG A 615 -38.38 -6.46 -35.16
C ARG A 615 -36.90 -6.28 -34.96
N PHE A 616 -36.15 -6.31 -36.06
CA PHE A 616 -34.75 -5.91 -36.03
C PHE A 616 -34.61 -4.41 -35.80
N PRO A 617 -33.54 -3.98 -35.13
CA PRO A 617 -33.15 -2.57 -35.13
C PRO A 617 -33.02 -2.05 -36.57
N PRO A 618 -33.28 -0.75 -36.80
CA PRO A 618 -33.05 -0.13 -38.10
C PRO A 618 -31.65 -0.40 -38.64
N ALA A 619 -31.49 -0.40 -39.96
CA ALA A 619 -30.21 -0.69 -40.62
C ALA A 619 -29.04 0.20 -40.13
N GLU A 620 -29.32 1.43 -39.70
CA GLU A 620 -28.33 2.33 -39.10
C GLU A 620 -27.68 1.75 -37.83
N VAL A 621 -28.48 1.10 -36.98
CA VAL A 621 -28.01 0.46 -35.74
C VAL A 621 -27.13 -0.74 -36.09
N TRP A 622 -27.53 -1.54 -37.07
CA TRP A 622 -26.73 -2.67 -37.55
C TRP A 622 -25.40 -2.22 -38.13
N ASN A 623 -25.38 -1.17 -38.95
CA ASN A 623 -24.15 -0.62 -39.50
C ASN A 623 -23.24 -0.08 -38.39
N ALA A 624 -23.79 0.64 -37.42
CA ALA A 624 -23.03 1.13 -36.27
C ALA A 624 -22.41 -0.02 -35.45
N LEU A 625 -23.14 -1.12 -35.23
CA LEU A 625 -22.63 -2.32 -34.57
C LEU A 625 -21.50 -2.98 -35.38
N THR A 626 -21.65 -3.10 -36.70
CA THR A 626 -20.62 -3.67 -37.58
C THR A 626 -19.35 -2.81 -37.62
N GLN A 627 -19.46 -1.48 -37.67
CA GLN A 627 -18.29 -0.60 -37.61
C GLN A 627 -17.57 -0.68 -36.26
N ARG A 628 -18.31 -0.81 -35.16
CA ARG A 628 -17.72 -1.05 -33.83
C ARG A 628 -16.98 -2.38 -33.76
N ARG A 629 -17.45 -3.40 -34.49
CA ARG A 629 -16.83 -4.74 -34.56
C ARG A 629 -15.53 -4.77 -35.37
N LYS A 630 -15.34 -3.87 -36.35
CA LYS A 630 -14.08 -3.80 -37.14
C LYS A 630 -12.83 -3.66 -36.27
N LYS A 631 -12.91 -3.00 -35.11
CA LYS A 631 -11.79 -2.90 -34.16
C LYS A 631 -11.29 -4.27 -33.65
N TRP A 632 -12.16 -5.28 -33.69
CA TRP A 632 -11.92 -6.62 -33.17
C TRP A 632 -11.79 -7.66 -34.29
N ALA A 633 -11.76 -7.23 -35.57
CA ALA A 633 -11.43 -8.13 -36.68
C ALA A 633 -10.00 -8.63 -36.47
N SER A 634 -9.82 -9.95 -36.54
CA SER A 634 -8.60 -10.67 -36.15
C SER A 634 -7.31 -10.04 -36.69
N VAL A 635 -6.34 -9.92 -35.81
CA VAL A 635 -4.93 -9.71 -36.15
C VAL A 635 -4.33 -11.11 -36.32
N ASP A 636 -3.83 -11.44 -37.51
CA ASP A 636 -3.03 -12.65 -37.69
C ASP A 636 -1.72 -12.50 -36.90
N LEU A 637 -1.32 -13.53 -36.15
CA LEU A 637 -0.15 -13.42 -35.25
C LEU A 637 1.18 -13.38 -36.02
N ARG A 638 1.20 -13.91 -37.24
CA ARG A 638 2.33 -13.85 -38.16
C ARG A 638 2.18 -12.59 -39.01
N LYS A 639 3.09 -11.63 -38.87
CA LYS A 639 3.21 -10.52 -39.82
C LYS A 639 3.79 -11.09 -41.11
N SER A 640 3.00 -11.22 -42.15
CA SER A 640 3.48 -11.59 -43.48
C SER A 640 4.50 -10.57 -43.96
N SER A 641 5.57 -11.04 -44.61
CA SER A 641 6.51 -10.16 -45.29
C SER A 641 5.79 -9.40 -46.42
N PRO A 642 6.20 -8.16 -46.78
CA PRO A 642 5.66 -7.46 -47.95
C PRO A 642 5.74 -8.28 -49.26
N LEU A 643 6.70 -9.22 -49.37
CA LEU A 643 6.82 -10.16 -50.48
C LEU A 643 5.78 -11.28 -50.40
N GLU A 644 5.55 -11.85 -49.21
CA GLU A 644 4.51 -12.87 -49.00
C GLU A 644 3.11 -12.30 -49.26
N GLU A 645 2.83 -11.07 -48.81
CA GLU A 645 1.57 -10.36 -49.13
C GLU A 645 1.40 -10.14 -50.64
N ARG A 646 2.50 -9.88 -51.37
CA ARG A 646 2.49 -9.75 -52.83
C ARG A 646 2.17 -11.09 -53.51
N ILE A 647 2.74 -12.19 -53.02
CA ILE A 647 2.43 -13.54 -53.51
C ILE A 647 0.96 -13.88 -53.23
N GLU A 648 0.44 -13.58 -52.04
CA GLU A 648 -0.97 -13.78 -51.70
C GLU A 648 -1.93 -12.95 -52.55
N ALA A 649 -1.56 -11.72 -52.90
CA ALA A 649 -2.31 -10.87 -53.80
C ALA A 649 -2.30 -11.44 -55.24
N ALA A 650 -1.12 -11.85 -55.74
CA ALA A 650 -0.96 -12.45 -57.06
C ALA A 650 -1.78 -13.74 -57.23
N LEU A 651 -1.89 -14.55 -56.17
CA LEU A 651 -2.74 -15.75 -56.17
C LEU A 651 -4.23 -15.47 -56.46
N ASN A 652 -4.70 -14.25 -56.19
CA ASN A 652 -6.09 -13.84 -56.44
C ASN A 652 -6.28 -13.17 -57.82
N GLU A 653 -5.20 -12.93 -58.56
CA GLU A 653 -5.27 -12.40 -59.93
C GLU A 653 -5.78 -13.46 -60.90
N ARG A 654 -6.37 -13.02 -62.01
CA ARG A 654 -6.91 -13.90 -63.05
C ARG A 654 -5.80 -14.25 -64.06
N THR A 655 -5.71 -15.52 -64.41
CA THR A 655 -4.70 -16.07 -65.32
C THR A 655 -5.37 -16.90 -66.41
N GLU A 656 -4.77 -16.88 -67.60
CA GLU A 656 -5.12 -17.72 -68.74
C GLU A 656 -3.87 -18.51 -69.15
N VAL A 657 -3.95 -19.84 -69.12
CA VAL A 657 -2.82 -20.72 -69.45
C VAL A 657 -3.23 -21.84 -70.40
N SER A 658 -2.32 -22.23 -71.27
CA SER A 658 -2.48 -23.33 -72.23
C SER A 658 -1.17 -24.09 -72.33
N PHE A 659 -1.04 -25.16 -71.54
CA PHE A 659 0.11 -26.05 -71.54
C PHE A 659 -0.24 -27.34 -72.30
N ILE A 660 0.51 -27.65 -73.36
CA ILE A 660 0.32 -28.86 -74.17
C ILE A 660 1.68 -29.56 -74.31
N ASP A 661 1.84 -30.71 -73.67
CA ASP A 661 3.06 -31.52 -73.60
C ASP A 661 4.31 -30.74 -73.15
N ILE A 662 4.14 -29.79 -72.22
CA ILE A 662 5.23 -28.98 -71.65
C ILE A 662 5.68 -29.60 -70.32
N PRO A 663 6.99 -29.70 -70.03
CA PRO A 663 7.49 -30.15 -68.72
C PRO A 663 6.96 -29.29 -67.56
N LEU A 664 6.69 -29.91 -66.41
CA LEU A 664 6.19 -29.19 -65.23
C LEU A 664 7.09 -28.02 -64.81
N THR A 665 8.42 -28.18 -64.88
CA THR A 665 9.39 -27.11 -64.60
C THR A 665 9.17 -25.88 -65.48
N ASP A 666 9.04 -26.08 -66.80
CA ASP A 666 8.87 -24.98 -67.76
C ASP A 666 7.51 -24.28 -67.59
N ALA A 667 6.47 -25.03 -67.20
CA ALA A 667 5.15 -24.48 -66.89
C ALA A 667 5.15 -23.60 -65.62
N LEU A 668 5.96 -23.98 -64.62
CA LEU A 668 6.13 -23.22 -63.39
C LEU A 668 7.00 -21.97 -63.61
N ASP A 669 8.07 -22.07 -64.39
CA ASP A 669 8.90 -20.92 -64.77
C ASP A 669 8.08 -19.87 -65.56
N PHE A 670 7.19 -20.32 -66.46
CA PHE A 670 6.26 -19.42 -67.14
C PHE A 670 5.32 -18.68 -66.17
N LEU A 671 4.80 -19.37 -65.14
CA LEU A 671 3.92 -18.76 -64.13
C LEU A 671 4.68 -17.81 -63.19
N SER A 672 5.94 -18.13 -62.89
CA SER A 672 6.88 -17.29 -62.13
C SER A 672 7.08 -15.94 -62.83
N ASP A 673 7.42 -15.98 -64.12
CA ASP A 673 7.64 -14.78 -64.94
C ASP A 673 6.35 -13.98 -65.17
N TYR A 674 5.25 -14.66 -65.49
CA TYR A 674 3.98 -14.02 -65.84
C TYR A 674 3.36 -13.24 -64.66
N HIS A 675 3.42 -13.78 -63.44
CA HIS A 675 2.92 -13.11 -62.23
C HIS A 675 4.00 -12.37 -61.44
N SER A 676 5.26 -12.42 -61.88
CA SER A 676 6.40 -11.80 -61.20
C SER A 676 6.48 -12.20 -59.72
N ILE A 677 6.40 -13.52 -59.47
CA ILE A 677 6.51 -14.15 -58.15
C ILE A 677 7.63 -15.18 -58.17
N GLU A 678 8.38 -15.31 -57.08
CA GLU A 678 9.46 -16.31 -57.00
C GLU A 678 8.87 -17.69 -56.66
N ILE A 679 9.02 -18.65 -57.58
CA ILE A 679 8.57 -20.04 -57.39
C ILE A 679 9.78 -20.94 -57.19
N TRP A 680 9.82 -21.68 -56.09
CA TRP A 680 10.92 -22.58 -55.74
C TRP A 680 10.45 -24.03 -55.63
N ILE A 681 11.10 -24.97 -56.31
CA ILE A 681 10.72 -26.39 -56.30
C ILE A 681 11.56 -27.15 -55.27
N ASP A 682 10.91 -27.81 -54.31
CA ASP A 682 11.57 -28.64 -53.30
C ASP A 682 11.97 -30.01 -53.88
N GLN A 683 13.12 -30.03 -54.58
CA GLN A 683 13.62 -31.24 -55.25
C GLN A 683 13.83 -32.42 -54.28
N ALA A 684 14.18 -32.15 -53.02
CA ALA A 684 14.37 -33.20 -52.03
C ALA A 684 13.03 -33.90 -51.69
N ALA A 685 11.97 -33.11 -51.48
CA ALA A 685 10.63 -33.65 -51.21
C ALA A 685 10.05 -34.41 -52.42
N LEU A 686 10.28 -33.91 -53.63
CA LEU A 686 9.79 -34.55 -54.86
C LEU A 686 10.51 -35.89 -55.14
N GLN A 687 11.81 -36.00 -54.83
CA GLN A 687 12.57 -37.25 -55.01
C GLN A 687 12.14 -38.35 -54.02
N GLU A 688 11.78 -37.98 -52.78
CA GLU A 688 11.31 -38.92 -51.75
C GLU A 688 10.00 -39.61 -52.14
N GLU A 689 9.10 -38.92 -52.85
CA GLU A 689 7.85 -39.46 -53.40
C GLU A 689 7.99 -40.02 -54.84
N GLY A 690 9.21 -40.00 -55.40
CA GLY A 690 9.50 -40.54 -56.73
C GLY A 690 8.85 -39.75 -57.90
N VAL A 691 8.56 -38.46 -57.70
CA VAL A 691 7.99 -37.58 -58.73
C VAL A 691 9.10 -37.01 -59.61
N ASP A 692 9.03 -37.24 -60.93
CA ASP A 692 9.98 -36.69 -61.90
C ASP A 692 9.49 -35.30 -62.40
N PRO A 693 10.23 -34.20 -62.12
CA PRO A 693 9.83 -32.85 -62.53
C PRO A 693 9.88 -32.63 -64.06
N SER A 694 10.47 -33.55 -64.82
CA SER A 694 10.50 -33.50 -66.29
C SER A 694 9.23 -34.04 -66.97
N LYS A 695 8.27 -34.56 -66.20
CA LYS A 695 7.00 -35.07 -66.70
C LYS A 695 6.19 -33.95 -67.36
N THR A 696 5.59 -34.26 -68.51
CA THR A 696 4.79 -33.30 -69.27
C THR A 696 3.40 -33.13 -68.66
N VAL A 697 2.93 -31.88 -68.63
CA VAL A 697 1.61 -31.49 -68.15
C VAL A 697 0.76 -30.92 -69.28
N ASN A 698 -0.52 -31.28 -69.27
CA ASN A 698 -1.52 -30.87 -70.26
C ASN A 698 -2.67 -30.15 -69.53
N LEU A 699 -2.76 -28.81 -69.69
CA LEU A 699 -3.74 -27.99 -68.98
C LEU A 699 -4.12 -26.73 -69.78
N GLU A 700 -5.41 -26.59 -70.11
CA GLU A 700 -5.97 -25.39 -70.76
C GLU A 700 -7.05 -24.77 -69.88
N LEU A 701 -6.81 -23.55 -69.37
CA LEU A 701 -7.71 -22.85 -68.46
C LEU A 701 -7.73 -21.35 -68.77
N ALA A 702 -8.93 -20.75 -68.82
CA ALA A 702 -9.11 -19.32 -69.07
C ALA A 702 -10.00 -18.65 -68.01
N GLY A 703 -9.60 -17.47 -67.53
CA GLY A 703 -10.38 -16.61 -66.64
C GLY A 703 -10.45 -17.06 -65.17
N ILE A 704 -9.58 -17.98 -64.74
CA ILE A 704 -9.53 -18.49 -63.36
C ILE A 704 -8.47 -17.76 -62.54
N THR A 705 -8.56 -17.82 -61.22
CA THR A 705 -7.51 -17.28 -60.33
C THR A 705 -6.25 -18.13 -60.38
N LEU A 706 -5.07 -17.52 -60.29
CA LEU A 706 -3.78 -18.24 -60.20
C LEU A 706 -3.79 -19.33 -59.13
N ARG A 707 -4.39 -19.06 -57.96
CA ARG A 707 -4.59 -20.06 -56.88
C ARG A 707 -5.25 -21.35 -57.35
N SER A 708 -6.32 -21.20 -58.14
CA SER A 708 -7.08 -22.34 -58.67
C SER A 708 -6.32 -23.03 -59.80
N CYS A 709 -5.58 -22.27 -60.61
CA CYS A 709 -4.72 -22.79 -61.67
C CYS A 709 -3.60 -23.67 -61.10
N LEU A 710 -2.85 -23.18 -60.10
CA LEU A 710 -1.77 -23.93 -59.45
C LEU A 710 -2.29 -25.19 -58.77
N ARG A 711 -3.46 -25.12 -58.11
CA ARG A 711 -4.08 -26.31 -57.52
C ARG A 711 -4.37 -27.38 -58.57
N LEU A 712 -4.97 -27.01 -59.70
CA LEU A 712 -5.31 -27.95 -60.78
C LEU A 712 -4.08 -28.47 -61.52
N LEU A 713 -3.01 -27.68 -61.59
CA LEU A 713 -1.73 -28.09 -62.19
C LEU A 713 -0.97 -29.10 -61.32
N LEU A 714 -1.01 -28.93 -59.99
CA LEU A 714 -0.21 -29.70 -59.04
C LEU A 714 -0.94 -30.93 -58.46
N GLU A 715 -2.27 -30.91 -58.40
CA GLU A 715 -3.11 -32.00 -57.85
C GLU A 715 -2.90 -33.39 -58.50
N PRO A 716 -2.72 -33.52 -59.84
CA PRO A 716 -2.49 -34.83 -60.47
C PRO A 716 -1.19 -35.53 -60.03
N GLU A 717 -0.19 -34.77 -59.60
CA GLU A 717 1.10 -35.28 -59.13
C GLU A 717 1.22 -35.28 -57.59
N LEU A 718 0.10 -35.08 -56.88
CA LEU A 718 0.05 -35.00 -55.41
C LEU A 718 0.96 -33.89 -54.82
N LEU A 719 1.16 -32.82 -55.59
CA LEU A 719 1.93 -31.65 -55.18
C LEU A 719 1.01 -30.54 -54.70
N THR A 720 1.54 -29.67 -53.85
CA THR A 720 0.87 -28.45 -53.39
C THR A 720 1.91 -27.33 -53.23
N TYR A 721 1.45 -26.13 -52.92
CA TYR A 721 2.33 -24.99 -52.68
C TYR A 721 2.19 -24.49 -51.24
N VAL A 722 3.30 -24.01 -50.68
CA VAL A 722 3.39 -23.37 -49.36
C VAL A 722 4.15 -22.06 -49.52
N ILE A 723 3.68 -20.99 -48.89
CA ILE A 723 4.36 -19.68 -48.91
C ILE A 723 5.20 -19.57 -47.65
N GLU A 724 6.51 -19.66 -47.79
CA GLU A 724 7.48 -19.61 -46.69
C GLU A 724 8.79 -19.00 -47.17
N ASP A 725 9.48 -18.30 -46.27
CA ASP A 725 10.77 -17.66 -46.55
C ASP A 725 10.72 -16.72 -47.76
N GLU A 726 9.62 -15.97 -47.91
CA GLU A 726 9.39 -14.99 -48.98
C GLU A 726 9.29 -15.57 -50.40
N VAL A 727 9.19 -16.89 -50.54
CA VAL A 727 9.06 -17.58 -51.83
C VAL A 727 7.87 -18.54 -51.83
N MET A 728 7.32 -18.83 -53.02
CA MET A 728 6.29 -19.86 -53.17
C MET A 728 6.98 -21.21 -53.40
N LYS A 729 7.01 -22.06 -52.37
CA LYS A 729 7.61 -23.39 -52.44
C LYS A 729 6.60 -24.40 -52.96
N ILE A 730 6.96 -25.14 -54.01
CA ILE A 730 6.19 -26.28 -54.50
C ILE A 730 6.78 -27.54 -53.87
N THR A 731 5.94 -28.26 -53.14
CA THR A 731 6.33 -29.41 -52.33
C THR A 731 5.24 -30.49 -52.37
N THR A 732 5.51 -31.65 -51.80
CA THR A 732 4.55 -32.76 -51.74
C THR A 732 3.48 -32.46 -50.70
N GLN A 733 2.28 -33.03 -50.89
CA GLN A 733 1.19 -32.85 -49.93
C GLN A 733 1.57 -33.31 -48.50
N ALA A 734 2.31 -34.41 -48.38
CA ALA A 734 2.78 -34.94 -47.10
C ALA A 734 3.66 -33.93 -46.33
N LYS A 735 4.60 -33.26 -47.01
CA LYS A 735 5.50 -32.27 -46.37
C LYS A 735 4.82 -30.94 -46.09
N ALA A 736 3.85 -30.54 -46.92
CA ALA A 736 3.02 -29.37 -46.65
C ALA A 736 2.14 -29.57 -45.41
N ASP A 737 1.63 -30.78 -45.17
CA ASP A 737 0.82 -31.11 -44.00
C ASP A 737 1.64 -31.06 -42.69
N GLU A 738 2.96 -31.20 -42.75
CA GLU A 738 3.86 -30.98 -41.60
C GLU A 738 4.08 -29.49 -41.30
N SER A 739 3.89 -28.62 -42.30
CA SER A 739 4.15 -27.18 -42.24
C SER A 739 2.90 -26.39 -41.83
N LEU A 740 2.38 -26.67 -40.63
CA LEU A 740 1.15 -26.07 -40.12
C LEU A 740 1.34 -24.62 -39.63
N SER A 741 0.43 -23.72 -40.00
CA SER A 741 0.38 -22.34 -39.49
C SER A 741 -0.72 -22.14 -38.44
N VAL A 742 -0.39 -21.44 -37.36
CA VAL A 742 -1.34 -21.12 -36.29
C VAL A 742 -2.21 -19.93 -36.71
N ARG A 743 -3.53 -20.17 -36.91
CA ARG A 743 -4.52 -19.12 -37.20
C ARG A 743 -5.40 -18.81 -35.99
N VAL A 744 -5.66 -17.53 -35.76
CA VAL A 744 -6.52 -17.06 -34.66
C VAL A 744 -7.90 -16.70 -35.17
N TYR A 745 -8.91 -17.47 -34.79
CA TYR A 745 -10.31 -17.15 -35.04
C TYR A 745 -10.89 -16.36 -33.85
N PRO A 746 -11.31 -15.10 -34.05
CA PRO A 746 -11.86 -14.29 -32.96
C PRO A 746 -13.30 -14.72 -32.68
N VAL A 747 -13.50 -15.62 -31.73
CA VAL A 747 -14.83 -16.13 -31.32
C VAL A 747 -15.46 -15.32 -30.17
N ALA A 748 -14.97 -14.10 -29.92
CA ALA A 748 -15.44 -13.25 -28.82
C ALA A 748 -16.92 -12.86 -28.94
N ASP A 749 -17.51 -12.95 -30.13
CA ASP A 749 -18.92 -12.70 -30.40
C ASP A 749 -19.81 -13.94 -30.18
N LEU A 750 -19.29 -15.14 -30.41
CA LEU A 750 -19.95 -16.42 -30.12
C LEU A 750 -19.92 -16.76 -28.63
N VAL A 751 -18.92 -16.26 -27.91
CA VAL A 751 -18.80 -16.40 -26.47
C VAL A 751 -19.30 -15.11 -25.81
N ILE A 752 -20.62 -14.91 -25.81
CA ILE A 752 -21.23 -14.11 -24.75
C ILE A 752 -21.13 -15.00 -23.51
N PRO A 753 -20.39 -14.64 -22.44
CA PRO A 753 -20.44 -15.41 -21.22
C PRO A 753 -21.91 -15.50 -20.81
N ILE A 754 -22.47 -16.71 -20.86
CA ILE A 754 -23.72 -16.99 -20.20
C ILE A 754 -23.39 -16.80 -18.72
N ILE A 755 -23.70 -15.61 -18.23
CA ILE A 755 -23.85 -15.37 -16.80
C ILE A 755 -25.04 -16.25 -16.44
N SER A 756 -24.77 -17.50 -16.08
CA SER A 756 -25.78 -18.44 -15.65
C SER A 756 -26.38 -17.86 -14.37
N GLY A 757 -27.55 -17.21 -14.52
CA GLY A 757 -28.56 -17.04 -13.49
C GLY A 757 -28.06 -16.59 -12.13
N GLY A 758 -27.75 -15.30 -12.01
CA GLY A 758 -27.64 -14.63 -10.72
C GLY A 758 -26.59 -13.54 -10.76
N PHE A 759 -26.95 -12.36 -11.25
CA PHE A 759 -26.49 -11.03 -10.84
C PHE A 759 -26.76 -10.04 -11.99
N GLY A 760 -27.61 -9.06 -11.71
CA GLY A 760 -28.20 -8.16 -12.69
C GLY A 760 -27.24 -7.11 -13.26
N MET A 761 -27.35 -6.93 -14.57
CA MET A 761 -27.45 -5.63 -15.27
C MET A 761 -26.81 -4.43 -14.57
N GLY A 762 -25.58 -4.13 -14.98
CA GLY A 762 -24.94 -2.83 -14.85
C GLY A 762 -24.06 -2.59 -16.08
N ALA A 763 -24.66 -2.00 -17.11
CA ALA A 763 -23.96 -1.56 -18.32
C ALA A 763 -22.93 -0.46 -17.98
N GLY A 764 -21.70 -0.60 -18.46
CA GLY A 764 -20.68 0.44 -18.37
C GLY A 764 -19.28 -0.11 -18.64
N GLY A 765 -18.94 -0.25 -19.93
CA GLY A 765 -17.74 -0.91 -20.40
C GLY A 765 -16.42 -0.29 -19.96
N GLY A 766 -15.40 -1.15 -19.95
CA GLY A 766 -14.01 -0.75 -19.91
C GLY A 766 -13.57 -0.10 -21.23
N ALA A 767 -12.85 1.00 -21.08
CA ALA A 767 -11.81 1.45 -22.01
C ALA A 767 -10.72 2.09 -21.15
N GLY A 768 -9.52 1.53 -21.19
CA GLY A 768 -8.38 2.02 -20.41
C GLY A 768 -7.91 3.39 -20.88
N VAL A 769 -7.46 4.20 -19.93
CA VAL A 769 -6.45 5.25 -20.14
C VAL A 769 -5.58 5.31 -18.88
N PHE A 770 -4.28 5.16 -19.09
CA PHE A 770 -3.21 5.49 -18.14
C PHE A 770 -3.42 6.87 -17.50
N GLY A 771 -3.37 6.94 -16.17
CA GLY A 771 -3.43 8.19 -15.42
C GLY A 771 -3.03 8.01 -13.95
N ASN A 772 -1.72 8.13 -13.71
CA ASN A 772 -1.02 8.41 -12.45
C ASN A 772 -1.90 8.71 -11.20
N PRO A 773 -1.80 7.98 -10.07
CA PRO A 773 -2.47 8.36 -8.84
C PRO A 773 -1.60 9.35 -8.06
N LEU A 774 -1.71 10.63 -8.43
CA LEU A 774 -1.33 11.74 -7.56
C LEU A 774 -2.55 12.15 -6.75
N GLY A 775 -2.47 12.01 -5.42
CA GLY A 775 -3.18 12.91 -4.52
C GLY A 775 -4.28 12.30 -3.64
N GLY A 776 -3.91 12.06 -2.39
CA GLY A 776 -4.59 12.67 -1.25
C GLY A 776 -5.81 11.94 -0.68
N GLY A 777 -5.77 11.64 0.61
CA GLY A 777 -6.99 11.29 1.33
C GLY A 777 -6.83 10.61 2.68
N MET A 778 -5.84 11.02 3.49
CA MET A 778 -5.82 10.73 4.91
C MET A 778 -6.68 11.78 5.62
N GLY A 779 -7.71 11.32 6.31
CA GLY A 779 -8.47 12.08 7.28
C GLY A 779 -8.95 11.11 8.36
N GLY A 780 -8.59 11.37 9.62
CA GLY A 780 -9.10 10.55 10.71
C GLY A 780 -8.41 10.72 12.04
N MET A 781 -8.48 11.92 12.64
CA MET A 781 -8.59 12.11 14.10
C MET A 781 -8.97 13.57 14.33
N GLY A 782 -10.00 13.93 15.08
CA GLY A 782 -10.72 13.20 16.12
C GLY A 782 -10.63 14.00 17.41
N GLY A 783 -11.78 14.28 18.02
CA GLY A 783 -11.87 14.37 19.48
C GLY A 783 -12.51 15.62 20.07
N MET A 784 -13.42 15.31 21.01
CA MET A 784 -14.05 16.12 22.07
C MET A 784 -15.36 16.82 21.70
N GLY A 785 -16.49 16.60 22.37
CA GLY A 785 -16.72 15.92 23.65
C GLY A 785 -17.46 16.87 24.59
N GLY A 786 -18.67 16.49 25.03
CA GLY A 786 -19.23 16.96 26.30
C GLY A 786 -20.58 17.69 26.23
N MET A 787 -21.53 17.14 26.99
CA MET A 787 -22.72 17.79 27.60
C MET A 787 -23.82 18.26 26.63
N GLY A 788 -25.09 17.85 26.73
CA GLY A 788 -25.87 17.64 27.94
C GLY A 788 -26.78 18.86 28.17
N MET A 789 -27.95 18.87 27.53
CA MET A 789 -29.16 19.71 27.74
C MET A 789 -30.01 19.50 26.48
N GLY A 790 -31.26 19.02 26.50
CA GLY A 790 -32.33 19.45 27.36
C GLY A 790 -33.12 20.56 26.65
N GLY A 791 -34.28 20.22 26.08
CA GLY A 791 -35.37 21.19 25.91
C GLY A 791 -35.86 21.46 24.49
N MET A 792 -37.15 21.13 24.31
CA MET A 792 -38.17 21.84 23.51
C MET A 792 -37.99 21.80 21.97
N GLY A 793 -38.93 21.27 21.18
CA GLY A 793 -40.37 21.18 21.39
C GLY A 793 -41.06 22.50 21.04
N MET A 794 -41.25 22.75 19.74
CA MET A 794 -42.21 23.67 19.12
C MET A 794 -42.24 23.23 17.65
N GLY A 795 -43.32 22.63 17.12
CA GLY A 795 -44.59 23.33 16.91
C GLY A 795 -44.39 24.29 15.74
N GLY A 796 -44.61 23.91 14.48
CA GLY A 796 -45.84 23.36 13.97
C GLY A 796 -46.77 24.51 13.61
N MET A 797 -46.64 25.07 12.41
CA MET A 797 -47.71 25.83 11.78
C MET A 797 -47.60 25.71 10.26
N GLY A 798 -48.65 25.14 9.69
CA GLY A 798 -48.81 24.90 8.26
C GLY A 798 -49.58 25.99 7.54
N GLY A 799 -49.62 25.82 6.23
CA GLY A 799 -50.35 26.58 5.21
C GLY A 799 -49.52 26.52 3.92
N GLY A 800 -49.88 25.87 2.83
CA GLY A 800 -51.19 25.47 2.33
C GLY A 800 -51.55 26.30 1.10
N PHE A 801 -50.86 26.10 -0.03
CA PHE A 801 -51.21 26.49 -1.42
C PHE A 801 -50.23 25.71 -2.32
N GLY A 802 -50.56 25.00 -3.39
CA GLY A 802 -51.73 25.07 -4.25
C GLY A 802 -51.33 25.56 -5.65
N GLY A 803 -50.82 24.66 -6.50
CA GLY A 803 -50.91 24.78 -7.97
C GLY A 803 -49.65 25.18 -8.74
N GLY A 804 -49.38 24.44 -9.83
CA GLY A 804 -48.69 24.95 -11.01
C GLY A 804 -47.32 24.34 -11.33
N PHE A 805 -47.32 23.23 -12.08
CA PHE A 805 -46.16 22.82 -12.88
C PHE A 805 -45.89 23.85 -13.99
N PRO A 806 -44.62 24.16 -14.29
CA PRO A 806 -44.21 24.51 -15.64
C PRO A 806 -43.25 23.45 -16.20
N SER A 807 -43.69 22.81 -17.28
CA SER A 807 -42.89 21.96 -18.17
C SER A 807 -41.85 22.81 -18.92
N VAL A 808 -40.58 22.40 -18.88
CA VAL A 808 -39.50 22.96 -19.72
C VAL A 808 -39.50 22.21 -21.08
N PRO A 809 -39.38 22.90 -22.23
CA PRO A 809 -39.39 22.27 -23.56
C PRO A 809 -38.06 21.56 -23.90
N PRO A 810 -38.08 20.53 -24.77
CA PRO A 810 -36.86 19.82 -25.19
C PRO A 810 -36.02 20.64 -26.18
N GLU A 811 -34.70 20.65 -25.99
CA GLU A 811 -33.72 21.24 -26.91
C GLU A 811 -33.67 20.47 -28.25
N GLN A 812 -33.66 21.22 -29.36
CA GLN A 812 -33.58 20.69 -30.72
C GLN A 812 -32.15 20.28 -31.10
N PRO A 813 -31.95 19.23 -31.94
CA PRO A 813 -30.63 18.83 -32.40
C PRO A 813 -30.08 19.79 -33.48
N VAL A 814 -28.82 20.21 -33.30
CA VAL A 814 -28.09 21.07 -34.24
C VAL A 814 -27.79 20.30 -35.53
N ASN A 815 -28.33 20.82 -36.63
CA ASN A 815 -28.21 20.29 -37.98
C ASN A 815 -26.83 20.63 -38.57
N GLY A 816 -26.05 19.61 -38.94
CA GLY A 816 -24.77 19.79 -39.63
C GLY A 816 -24.96 20.17 -41.09
N LYS A 817 -24.19 21.16 -41.56
CA LYS A 817 -23.61 21.27 -42.91
C LYS A 817 -22.87 22.61 -43.07
N LYS A 818 -21.56 22.55 -43.35
CA LYS A 818 -20.94 23.35 -44.43
C LYS A 818 -19.58 22.75 -44.84
N LYS A 819 -19.36 22.84 -46.15
CA LYS A 819 -18.34 22.20 -47.01
C LYS A 819 -17.02 22.99 -47.07
N LEU A 820 -15.92 22.23 -47.27
CA LEU A 820 -14.75 22.43 -48.17
C LEU A 820 -13.83 23.66 -47.93
N PRO A 821 -12.54 23.65 -48.35
CA PRO A 821 -11.85 22.82 -49.37
C PRO A 821 -11.32 21.47 -48.90
#